data_AF-A0A7W0SD04-F1
#
_entry.id   AF-A0A7W0SD04-F1
#
_cell.length_a   1.000
_cell.length_b   1.000
_cell.length_c   1.000
_cell.angle_alpha   90.00
_cell.angle_beta   90.00
_cell.angle_gamma   90.00
#
_symmetry.space_group_name_H-M   'P 1'
#
loop_
_entity.id
_entity.type
_entity.pdbx_description
1 polymer ?
#
loop_
_entity_poly.entity_id
_entity_poly.type
_entity_poly.pdbx_seq_one_letter_code
_entity_poly.pdbx_strand_id
1 'polypeptide(L)'
;MAKPKLDTDRARKALQEFRFSDLFIEELGWNNPTNKKSIPLKDGDGQVWNAKEISQLSGFRVFEVTSPDAAIALPDAKSQEVLWKGLTAQAVENVAIFVDQKRSQSLWLWMKREDKKFFPRRHHYLKGQPGDLFLSKLASMAVDISELDAEGNIPITEVADRLREALDVERVTKRFYKEFQQQHLDFLALIDGIGDERQRRCYASVLLNRLMFIYFLQRKSFLDGGNVRYLQEKLEQSRKQGRDKYFSGFLHTLFFEGFAKPEKERSAATRKLLGQIRYLNGGLFLPHKIEMENKNIRVPDKAFANLFALFERYSWNLDDTPGGLDDEINPDVLGYIFEKYINQKEFGAYYTRPEITSYLCEQTIYKLVLDKINAATPPRPRKFDSIPDLLLALDANLCHQLLHDILPSLSLLDPACGSGAFLVAAMKTLINLYSAILGKIEFLHDRALTDWLAQTRAAHPSLHYFIKKRIITNNLFGVDIMEEGTEIARLRLFLALVASAHSVEQLEPLPNIDFNILAGNSLIGLLKVDPQRFDAIGEKRNGGRQGLINLKHKGATTELPSFEVETTVVPSQREKDVAFVAQRNAGKFAAILADKNKSIELYRKHAFKSEEIGPLDQDVTLIQLRSHIDNVRKDSYAKLNQLLLDESKRSASSSSKPLGTTRKTRKANQSSTRSPWPTSRRSRPSIGATNSTRSSTNAAALMPSSPTHRGRYSK
;
A
#
# COMPACT_ATOMS: atom_id res chain seq x y z
N MET A 1 24.92 6.23 -34.62
CA MET A 1 23.65 6.62 -35.27
C MET A 1 22.54 6.59 -34.21
N ALA A 2 21.28 6.84 -34.55
CA ALA A 2 20.18 6.68 -33.57
C ALA A 2 19.81 5.20 -33.43
N LYS A 3 19.48 4.74 -32.21
CA LYS A 3 19.01 3.37 -31.97
C LYS A 3 17.81 3.03 -32.86
N PRO A 4 17.70 1.82 -33.44
CA PRO A 4 16.46 1.34 -34.00
C PRO A 4 15.44 1.29 -32.86
N LYS A 5 14.38 2.09 -32.98
CA LYS A 5 13.35 2.19 -31.96
C LYS A 5 12.44 0.96 -32.10
N LEU A 6 12.34 0.15 -31.06
CA LEU A 6 11.37 -0.95 -30.96
C LEU A 6 10.00 -0.45 -31.44
N ASP A 7 9.40 -1.16 -32.41
CA ASP A 7 8.04 -0.86 -32.84
C ASP A 7 7.09 -1.42 -31.78
N THR A 8 6.76 -0.57 -30.82
CA THR A 8 5.95 -0.95 -29.65
C THR A 8 4.59 -1.52 -30.04
N ASP A 9 4.08 -1.18 -31.22
CA ASP A 9 2.77 -1.62 -31.68
C ASP A 9 2.84 -2.99 -32.35
N ARG A 10 3.88 -3.27 -33.15
CA ARG A 10 4.16 -4.63 -33.64
C ARG A 10 4.58 -5.57 -32.52
N ALA A 11 5.44 -5.13 -31.60
CA ALA A 11 5.82 -5.91 -30.42
C ALA A 11 4.60 -6.22 -29.53
N ARG A 12 3.70 -5.24 -29.29
CA ARG A 12 2.42 -5.46 -28.58
C ARG A 12 1.54 -6.48 -29.30
N LYS A 13 1.45 -6.39 -30.63
CA LYS A 13 0.69 -7.34 -31.44
C LYS A 13 1.26 -8.76 -31.33
N ALA A 14 2.58 -8.94 -31.50
CA ALA A 14 3.23 -10.24 -31.39
C ALA A 14 3.04 -10.87 -29.99
N LEU A 15 3.13 -10.06 -28.92
CA LEU A 15 2.84 -10.48 -27.55
C LEU A 15 1.36 -10.90 -27.36
N GLN A 16 0.40 -10.07 -27.79
CA GLN A 16 -1.05 -10.35 -27.67
C GLN A 16 -1.51 -11.56 -28.51
N GLU A 17 -0.85 -11.80 -29.64
CA GLU A 17 -1.09 -12.95 -30.52
C GLU A 17 -0.30 -14.20 -30.10
N PHE A 18 0.54 -14.12 -29.07
CA PHE A 18 1.41 -15.20 -28.58
C PHE A 18 2.37 -15.70 -29.67
N ARG A 19 2.80 -14.81 -30.57
CA ARG A 19 3.81 -15.02 -31.60
C ARG A 19 5.20 -14.71 -31.05
N PHE A 20 5.63 -15.49 -30.06
CA PHE A 20 6.87 -15.23 -29.32
C PHE A 20 8.13 -15.35 -30.18
N SER A 21 8.13 -16.23 -31.20
CA SER A 21 9.22 -16.32 -32.18
C SER A 21 9.46 -14.97 -32.86
N ASP A 22 8.37 -14.36 -33.33
CA ASP A 22 8.34 -13.11 -34.09
C ASP A 22 8.69 -11.93 -33.17
N LEU A 23 8.16 -11.92 -31.94
CA LEU A 23 8.52 -10.95 -30.90
C LEU A 23 10.03 -10.92 -30.63
N PHE A 24 10.69 -12.09 -30.50
CA PHE A 24 12.13 -12.14 -30.28
C PHE A 24 12.94 -11.81 -31.53
N ILE A 25 12.58 -12.36 -32.69
CA ILE A 25 13.40 -12.25 -33.92
C ILE A 25 13.18 -10.93 -34.65
N GLU A 26 11.92 -10.53 -34.87
CA GLU A 26 11.57 -9.37 -35.71
C GLU A 26 11.63 -8.04 -34.93
N GLU A 27 11.30 -8.08 -33.63
CA GLU A 27 11.16 -6.85 -32.82
C GLU A 27 12.28 -6.65 -31.78
N LEU A 28 12.83 -7.73 -31.19
CA LEU A 28 14.00 -7.64 -30.30
C LEU A 28 15.35 -7.88 -31.02
N GLY A 29 15.33 -8.29 -32.29
CA GLY A 29 16.55 -8.51 -33.08
C GLY A 29 17.36 -9.76 -32.69
N TRP A 30 16.74 -10.75 -32.04
CA TRP A 30 17.40 -12.00 -31.68
C TRP A 30 17.52 -12.95 -32.87
N ASN A 31 18.45 -13.90 -32.80
CA ASN A 31 18.71 -14.83 -33.89
C ASN A 31 17.64 -15.93 -34.00
N ASN A 32 17.56 -16.51 -35.21
CA ASN A 32 16.77 -17.71 -35.47
C ASN A 32 17.25 -18.89 -34.57
N PRO A 33 16.33 -19.79 -34.16
CA PRO A 33 16.66 -20.93 -33.33
C PRO A 33 17.55 -21.93 -34.08
N THR A 34 18.61 -22.39 -33.42
CA THR A 34 19.60 -23.34 -33.93
C THR A 34 19.01 -24.74 -34.14
N ASN A 35 18.03 -25.15 -33.32
CA ASN A 35 17.37 -26.44 -33.42
C ASN A 35 15.84 -26.28 -33.44
N LYS A 36 15.23 -26.44 -34.62
CA LYS A 36 13.78 -26.31 -34.81
C LYS A 36 12.97 -27.55 -34.41
N LYS A 37 13.62 -28.63 -33.96
CA LYS A 37 12.95 -29.86 -33.47
C LYS A 37 12.40 -29.64 -32.05
N SER A 38 11.24 -30.22 -31.75
CA SER A 38 10.71 -30.24 -30.39
C SER A 38 11.42 -31.30 -29.54
N ILE A 39 11.60 -31.00 -28.25
CA ILE A 39 12.26 -31.83 -27.25
C ILE A 39 11.19 -32.29 -26.25
N PRO A 40 10.92 -33.60 -26.13
CA PRO A 40 10.01 -34.10 -25.12
C PRO A 40 10.69 -34.07 -23.74
N LEU A 41 10.05 -33.38 -22.80
CA LEU A 41 10.41 -33.30 -21.40
C LEU A 41 9.38 -34.06 -20.56
N LYS A 42 9.76 -34.43 -19.34
CA LYS A 42 8.83 -34.90 -18.30
C LYS A 42 8.96 -34.05 -17.05
N ASP A 43 7.85 -33.82 -16.39
CA ASP A 43 7.82 -33.08 -15.13
C ASP A 43 7.93 -34.00 -13.90
N GLY A 44 7.71 -33.43 -12.70
CA GLY A 44 7.91 -34.12 -11.44
C GLY A 44 6.92 -35.24 -11.16
N ASP A 45 5.81 -35.29 -11.89
CA ASP A 45 4.74 -36.27 -11.71
C ASP A 45 4.59 -37.17 -12.96
N GLY A 46 5.53 -37.04 -13.91
CA GLY A 46 5.70 -37.91 -15.08
C GLY A 46 4.99 -37.44 -16.34
N GLN A 47 4.27 -36.32 -16.29
CA GLN A 47 3.53 -35.77 -17.42
C GLN A 47 4.51 -35.28 -18.51
N VAL A 48 4.15 -35.53 -19.78
CA VAL A 48 4.96 -35.15 -20.95
C VAL A 48 4.65 -33.71 -21.36
N TRP A 49 5.73 -32.96 -21.64
CA TRP A 49 5.70 -31.58 -22.13
C TRP A 49 6.61 -31.46 -23.36
N ASN A 50 6.20 -30.67 -24.34
CA ASN A 50 6.96 -30.43 -25.58
C ASN A 50 7.61 -29.05 -25.52
N ALA A 51 8.93 -29.00 -25.39
CA ALA A 51 9.71 -27.78 -25.55
C ALA A 51 10.13 -27.58 -27.01
N LYS A 52 10.28 -26.33 -27.47
CA LYS A 52 10.77 -25.98 -28.80
C LYS A 52 11.58 -24.69 -28.72
N GLU A 53 12.80 -24.68 -29.25
CA GLU A 53 13.59 -23.45 -29.37
C GLU A 53 12.91 -22.50 -30.37
N ILE A 54 12.60 -21.28 -29.92
CA ILE A 54 11.95 -20.25 -30.77
C ILE A 54 12.90 -19.13 -31.17
N SER A 55 13.93 -18.85 -30.36
CA SER A 55 14.96 -17.85 -30.66
C SER A 55 16.18 -18.06 -29.75
N GLN A 56 17.30 -17.45 -30.11
CA GLN A 56 18.55 -17.48 -29.34
C GLN A 56 19.36 -16.19 -29.54
N LEU A 57 20.21 -15.84 -28.57
CA LEU A 57 21.18 -14.76 -28.70
C LEU A 57 22.49 -15.17 -28.01
N SER A 58 23.58 -15.26 -28.77
CA SER A 58 24.92 -15.65 -28.28
C SER A 58 24.96 -16.94 -27.44
N GLY A 59 24.04 -17.89 -27.67
CA GLY A 59 23.95 -19.12 -26.87
C GLY A 59 23.01 -19.07 -25.66
N PHE A 60 22.49 -17.89 -25.28
CA PHE A 60 21.26 -17.80 -24.48
C PHE A 60 20.09 -18.26 -25.34
N ARG A 61 19.19 -19.12 -24.82
CA ARG A 61 18.09 -19.70 -25.61
C ARG A 61 16.70 -19.40 -25.04
N VAL A 62 15.72 -19.25 -25.92
CA VAL A 62 14.31 -19.12 -25.58
C VAL A 62 13.56 -20.37 -26.05
N PHE A 63 12.89 -21.05 -25.12
CA PHE A 63 12.08 -22.23 -25.39
C PHE A 63 10.61 -21.94 -25.15
N GLU A 64 9.76 -22.17 -26.16
CA GLU A 64 8.32 -22.31 -25.95
C GLU A 64 8.03 -23.73 -25.46
N VAL A 65 7.24 -23.88 -24.39
CA VAL A 65 6.94 -25.17 -23.75
C VAL A 65 5.43 -25.35 -23.68
N THR A 66 4.93 -26.47 -24.22
CA THR A 66 3.49 -26.73 -24.36
C THR A 66 3.12 -28.15 -23.90
N SER A 67 1.92 -28.34 -23.39
CA SER A 67 1.37 -29.68 -23.18
C SER A 67 0.87 -30.26 -24.51
N PRO A 68 1.08 -31.56 -24.81
CA PRO A 68 0.42 -32.25 -25.91
C PRO A 68 -1.08 -32.47 -25.64
N ASP A 69 -1.51 -32.45 -24.38
CA ASP A 69 -2.91 -32.59 -23.95
C ASP A 69 -3.54 -31.22 -23.65
N ALA A 70 -4.71 -30.97 -24.22
CA ALA A 70 -5.53 -29.77 -24.09
C ALA A 70 -6.13 -29.57 -22.69
N ALA A 71 -6.30 -30.65 -21.90
CA ALA A 71 -6.90 -30.61 -20.58
C ALA A 71 -5.93 -30.10 -19.49
N ILE A 72 -4.63 -30.03 -19.80
CA ILE A 72 -3.58 -29.77 -18.82
C ILE A 72 -3.29 -28.28 -18.72
N ALA A 73 -3.50 -27.72 -17.53
CA ALA A 73 -3.16 -26.34 -17.18
C ALA A 73 -1.63 -26.12 -17.14
N LEU A 74 -1.19 -24.86 -17.09
CA LEU A 74 0.23 -24.53 -16.93
C LEU A 74 0.83 -25.26 -15.70
N PRO A 75 2.10 -25.73 -15.77
CA PRO A 75 2.67 -26.61 -14.76
C PRO A 75 2.86 -25.87 -13.43
N ASP A 76 2.84 -26.60 -12.31
CA ASP A 76 3.05 -26.00 -10.98
C ASP A 76 4.51 -25.56 -10.76
N ALA A 77 4.80 -24.87 -9.65
CA ALA A 77 6.14 -24.34 -9.38
C ALA A 77 7.24 -25.42 -9.27
N LYS A 78 6.91 -26.65 -8.86
CA LYS A 78 7.83 -27.80 -8.73
C LYS A 78 8.08 -28.41 -10.11
N SER A 79 7.03 -28.66 -10.87
CA SER A 79 7.10 -29.22 -12.23
C SER A 79 7.77 -28.26 -13.21
N GLN A 80 7.54 -26.95 -13.11
CA GLN A 80 8.30 -25.90 -13.78
C GLN A 80 9.83 -26.05 -13.58
N GLU A 81 10.28 -26.28 -12.34
CA GLU A 81 11.70 -26.40 -12.01
C GLU A 81 12.32 -27.75 -12.44
N VAL A 82 11.50 -28.80 -12.60
CA VAL A 82 11.94 -30.07 -13.22
C VAL A 82 12.09 -29.88 -14.74
N LEU A 83 11.09 -29.29 -15.39
CA LEU A 83 11.10 -29.03 -16.84
C LEU A 83 12.25 -28.09 -17.24
N TRP A 84 12.49 -27.02 -16.47
CA TRP A 84 13.64 -26.13 -16.70
C TRP A 84 14.99 -26.86 -16.56
N LYS A 85 15.15 -27.76 -15.58
CA LYS A 85 16.37 -28.58 -15.46
C LYS A 85 16.59 -29.43 -16.72
N GLY A 86 15.52 -29.97 -17.32
CA GLY A 86 15.58 -30.64 -18.62
C GLY A 86 16.12 -29.74 -19.75
N LEU A 87 15.79 -28.45 -19.75
CA LEU A 87 16.30 -27.48 -20.72
C LEU A 87 17.77 -27.09 -20.51
N THR A 88 18.30 -27.18 -19.28
CA THR A 88 19.72 -26.86 -19.01
C THR A 88 20.72 -27.74 -19.77
N ALA A 89 20.29 -28.92 -20.22
CA ALA A 89 21.08 -29.79 -21.10
C ALA A 89 21.23 -29.26 -22.54
N GLN A 90 20.46 -28.24 -22.93
CA GLN A 90 20.53 -27.58 -24.25
C GLN A 90 21.16 -26.19 -24.14
N ALA A 91 20.82 -25.43 -23.10
CA ALA A 91 21.49 -24.19 -22.70
C ALA A 91 21.32 -23.95 -21.21
N VAL A 92 22.43 -23.72 -20.50
CA VAL A 92 22.42 -23.40 -19.05
C VAL A 92 21.67 -22.10 -18.79
N GLU A 93 21.95 -21.08 -19.59
CA GLU A 93 21.26 -19.78 -19.55
C GLU A 93 20.10 -19.82 -20.57
N ASN A 94 18.86 -19.90 -20.06
CA ASN A 94 17.67 -20.00 -20.89
C ASN A 94 16.42 -19.38 -20.24
N VAL A 95 15.46 -19.00 -21.09
CA VAL A 95 14.07 -18.66 -20.72
C VAL A 95 13.15 -19.76 -21.22
N ALA A 96 12.28 -20.26 -20.35
CA ALA A 96 11.21 -21.21 -20.66
C ALA A 96 9.86 -20.50 -20.61
N ILE A 97 9.18 -20.40 -21.75
CA ILE A 97 7.85 -19.80 -21.90
C ILE A 97 6.84 -20.94 -21.96
N PHE A 98 6.22 -21.27 -20.84
CA PHE A 98 5.13 -22.23 -20.79
C PHE A 98 3.86 -21.58 -21.35
N VAL A 99 3.15 -22.26 -22.26
CA VAL A 99 1.95 -21.73 -22.94
C VAL A 99 0.84 -22.78 -22.89
N ASP A 100 -0.39 -22.34 -22.60
CA ASP A 100 -1.56 -23.22 -22.66
C ASP A 100 -1.98 -23.49 -24.11
N GLN A 101 -2.67 -24.61 -24.35
CA GLN A 101 -3.02 -25.01 -25.73
C GLN A 101 -3.91 -23.98 -26.45
N LYS A 102 -4.68 -23.17 -25.71
CA LYS A 102 -5.56 -22.12 -26.29
C LYS A 102 -4.83 -20.81 -26.60
N ARG A 103 -3.54 -20.69 -26.26
CA ARG A 103 -2.74 -19.44 -26.28
C ARG A 103 -3.52 -18.28 -25.65
N SER A 104 -4.01 -18.52 -24.43
CA SER A 104 -4.74 -17.59 -23.58
C SER A 104 -3.92 -17.10 -22.39
N GLN A 105 -2.92 -17.88 -21.95
CA GLN A 105 -2.03 -17.56 -20.84
C GLN A 105 -0.61 -18.12 -21.08
N SER A 106 0.40 -17.37 -20.66
CA SER A 106 1.80 -17.83 -20.66
C SER A 106 2.49 -17.54 -19.35
N LEU A 107 3.40 -18.43 -18.97
CA LEU A 107 4.27 -18.29 -17.80
C LEU A 107 5.72 -18.33 -18.27
N TRP A 108 6.41 -17.21 -18.10
CA TRP A 108 7.81 -17.04 -18.47
C TRP A 108 8.68 -17.30 -17.25
N LEU A 109 9.52 -18.32 -17.33
CA LEU A 109 10.43 -18.75 -16.28
C LEU A 109 11.88 -18.55 -16.73
N TRP A 110 12.68 -17.91 -15.88
CA TRP A 110 14.14 -18.03 -15.92
C TRP A 110 14.67 -18.22 -14.50
N MET A 111 15.90 -18.72 -14.38
CA MET A 111 16.52 -18.99 -13.09
C MET A 111 17.74 -18.09 -12.91
N LYS A 112 17.63 -17.05 -12.08
CA LYS A 112 18.78 -16.19 -11.74
C LYS A 112 19.82 -17.04 -11.02
N ARG A 113 21.02 -17.15 -11.60
CA ARG A 113 22.16 -17.84 -10.99
C ARG A 113 22.88 -16.90 -10.03
N GLU A 114 23.02 -17.32 -8.77
CA GLU A 114 23.84 -16.64 -7.77
C GLU A 114 24.75 -17.71 -7.13
N ASP A 115 26.06 -17.54 -7.28
CA ASP A 115 27.10 -18.55 -7.00
C ASP A 115 26.83 -19.93 -7.65
N LYS A 116 26.45 -20.91 -6.82
CA LYS A 116 26.09 -22.29 -7.18
C LYS A 116 24.59 -22.59 -6.97
N LYS A 117 23.76 -21.55 -6.78
CA LYS A 117 22.32 -21.67 -6.58
C LYS A 117 21.56 -20.98 -7.70
N PHE A 118 20.39 -21.53 -8.01
CA PHE A 118 19.48 -21.03 -9.03
C PHE A 118 18.19 -20.59 -8.34
N PHE A 119 17.78 -19.34 -8.59
CA PHE A 119 16.59 -18.74 -7.99
C PHE A 119 15.55 -18.42 -9.07
N PRO A 120 14.35 -19.02 -9.03
CA PRO A 120 13.34 -18.78 -10.05
C PRO A 120 12.89 -17.32 -10.10
N ARG A 121 12.59 -16.89 -11.32
CA ARG A 121 11.91 -15.64 -11.66
C ARG A 121 10.81 -16.00 -12.65
N ARG A 122 9.58 -15.62 -12.30
CA ARG A 122 8.34 -16.04 -12.97
C ARG A 122 7.53 -14.80 -13.34
N HIS A 123 7.13 -14.69 -14.59
CA HIS A 123 6.18 -13.67 -15.06
C HIS A 123 5.00 -14.34 -15.76
N HIS A 124 3.78 -13.87 -15.49
CA HIS A 124 2.56 -14.38 -16.14
C HIS A 124 2.03 -13.31 -17.07
N TYR A 125 1.66 -13.71 -18.30
CA TYR A 125 1.00 -12.84 -19.27
C TYR A 125 -0.30 -13.49 -19.75
N LEU A 126 -1.41 -12.76 -19.58
CA LEU A 126 -2.75 -13.14 -20.00
C LEU A 126 -3.14 -12.46 -21.31
N LYS A 127 -3.82 -13.17 -22.21
CA LYS A 127 -4.25 -12.61 -23.49
C LYS A 127 -5.25 -11.48 -23.28
N GLY A 128 -4.95 -10.31 -23.86
CA GLY A 128 -5.73 -9.08 -23.68
C GLY A 128 -5.27 -8.21 -22.49
N GLN A 129 -4.33 -8.69 -21.66
CA GLN A 129 -3.67 -7.83 -20.67
C GLN A 129 -2.86 -6.73 -21.38
N PRO A 130 -2.87 -5.48 -20.88
CA PRO A 130 -2.02 -4.40 -21.39
C PRO A 130 -0.55 -4.82 -21.39
N GLY A 131 0.04 -4.95 -22.57
CA GLY A 131 1.37 -5.52 -22.74
C GLY A 131 2.51 -4.58 -22.33
N ASP A 132 2.26 -3.27 -22.24
CA ASP A 132 3.29 -2.23 -22.28
C ASP A 132 4.29 -2.28 -21.11
N LEU A 133 3.84 -2.68 -19.91
CA LEU A 133 4.70 -2.91 -18.74
C LEU A 133 5.58 -4.18 -18.85
N PHE A 134 5.25 -5.09 -19.77
CA PHE A 134 6.06 -6.26 -20.09
C PHE A 134 6.94 -6.01 -21.32
N LEU A 135 6.39 -5.38 -22.36
CA LEU A 135 7.12 -4.97 -23.56
C LEU A 135 8.28 -4.02 -23.26
N SER A 136 8.11 -3.09 -22.31
CA SER A 136 9.21 -2.24 -21.82
C SER A 136 10.35 -3.03 -21.17
N LYS A 137 10.04 -4.10 -20.41
CA LYS A 137 11.02 -5.02 -19.81
C LYS A 137 11.65 -5.99 -20.82
N LEU A 138 11.01 -6.17 -21.98
CA LEU A 138 11.57 -6.88 -23.13
C LEU A 138 12.37 -5.92 -24.03
N ALA A 139 12.03 -4.62 -24.10
CA ALA A 139 12.70 -3.62 -24.93
C ALA A 139 14.17 -3.39 -24.51
N SER A 140 14.49 -3.56 -23.24
CA SER A 140 15.88 -3.58 -22.73
C SER A 140 16.68 -4.82 -23.18
N MET A 141 16.02 -5.82 -23.77
CA MET A 141 16.63 -7.00 -24.39
C MET A 141 16.80 -6.86 -25.92
N ALA A 142 16.46 -5.71 -26.50
CA ALA A 142 16.63 -5.46 -27.93
C ALA A 142 18.10 -5.24 -28.30
N VAL A 143 18.49 -5.69 -29.51
CA VAL A 143 19.86 -5.63 -30.03
C VAL A 143 19.94 -4.74 -31.28
N ASP A 144 20.95 -3.85 -31.31
CA ASP A 144 21.34 -3.07 -32.49
C ASP A 144 22.50 -3.80 -33.21
N ILE A 145 22.52 -3.79 -34.55
CA ILE A 145 23.60 -4.39 -35.35
C ILE A 145 24.97 -3.74 -35.05
N SER A 146 24.97 -2.50 -34.58
CA SER A 146 26.18 -1.79 -34.14
C SER A 146 26.67 -2.14 -32.71
N GLU A 147 25.95 -3.02 -32.00
CA GLU A 147 26.36 -3.58 -30.69
C GLU A 147 27.00 -4.99 -30.83
N LEU A 148 27.18 -5.51 -32.06
CA LEU A 148 27.79 -6.81 -32.33
C LEU A 148 29.34 -6.72 -32.44
N ASP A 149 30.03 -7.77 -32.01
CA ASP A 149 31.47 -7.96 -32.26
C ASP A 149 31.78 -8.26 -33.73
N ALA A 150 33.07 -8.35 -34.08
CA ALA A 150 33.52 -8.59 -35.46
C ALA A 150 33.08 -9.95 -36.02
N GLU A 151 32.69 -10.87 -35.13
CA GLU A 151 32.18 -12.20 -35.41
C GLU A 151 30.63 -12.27 -35.37
N GLY A 152 29.94 -11.15 -35.08
CA GLY A 152 28.47 -11.02 -35.11
C GLY A 152 27.75 -11.33 -33.80
N ASN A 153 28.42 -11.28 -32.64
CA ASN A 153 27.91 -11.73 -31.34
C ASN A 153 27.95 -10.63 -30.27
N ILE A 154 27.20 -10.85 -29.18
CA ILE A 154 27.32 -10.11 -27.91
C ILE A 154 27.86 -11.05 -26.82
N PRO A 155 28.70 -10.63 -25.87
CA PRO A 155 29.13 -11.49 -24.76
C PRO A 155 27.94 -12.04 -23.95
N ILE A 156 27.95 -13.35 -23.64
CA ILE A 156 26.89 -14.01 -22.82
C ILE A 156 26.68 -13.30 -21.48
N THR A 157 27.76 -12.82 -20.87
CA THR A 157 27.71 -12.04 -19.63
C THR A 157 26.93 -10.74 -19.81
N GLU A 158 27.06 -10.05 -20.94
CA GLU A 158 26.33 -8.81 -21.19
C GLU A 158 24.83 -9.06 -21.43
N VAL A 159 24.48 -10.14 -22.15
CA VAL A 159 23.07 -10.56 -22.31
C VAL A 159 22.44 -10.93 -20.96
N ALA A 160 23.18 -11.65 -20.10
CA ALA A 160 22.74 -12.01 -18.75
C ALA A 160 22.67 -10.79 -17.80
N ASP A 161 23.54 -9.81 -18.00
CA ASP A 161 23.61 -8.58 -17.20
C ASP A 161 22.48 -7.61 -17.58
N ARG A 162 22.17 -7.42 -18.87
CA ARG A 162 20.96 -6.72 -19.33
C ARG A 162 19.67 -7.38 -18.79
N LEU A 163 19.62 -8.72 -18.76
CA LEU A 163 18.53 -9.51 -18.14
C LEU A 163 18.41 -9.30 -16.62
N ARG A 164 19.53 -9.09 -15.93
CA ARG A 164 19.58 -8.75 -14.50
C ARG A 164 19.08 -7.33 -14.28
N GLU A 165 19.61 -6.36 -15.00
CA GLU A 165 19.35 -4.92 -14.82
C GLU A 165 17.89 -4.57 -15.13
N ALA A 166 17.30 -5.16 -16.17
CA ALA A 166 15.88 -5.06 -16.48
C ALA A 166 14.92 -5.57 -15.36
N LEU A 167 15.43 -6.31 -14.37
CA LEU A 167 14.62 -7.08 -13.41
C LEU A 167 15.07 -7.02 -11.92
N ASP A 168 16.19 -6.39 -11.56
CA ASP A 168 16.73 -6.34 -10.17
C ASP A 168 16.27 -5.10 -9.36
N VAL A 169 15.15 -4.45 -9.74
CA VAL A 169 14.53 -3.28 -9.07
C VAL A 169 14.39 -3.47 -7.55
N GLU A 170 14.14 -4.70 -7.09
CA GLU A 170 14.02 -5.04 -5.67
C GLU A 170 15.32 -4.77 -4.87
N ARG A 171 16.49 -4.82 -5.51
CA ARG A 171 17.79 -4.52 -4.88
C ARG A 171 17.98 -3.02 -4.68
N VAL A 172 17.63 -2.22 -5.68
CA VAL A 172 17.65 -0.74 -5.62
C VAL A 172 16.72 -0.26 -4.52
N THR A 173 15.49 -0.77 -4.54
CA THR A 173 14.44 -0.57 -3.53
C THR A 173 14.96 -0.85 -2.10
N LYS A 174 15.64 -1.99 -1.88
CA LYS A 174 16.24 -2.35 -0.58
C LYS A 174 17.38 -1.42 -0.16
N ARG A 175 18.20 -0.93 -1.10
CA ARG A 175 19.31 0.01 -0.85
C ARG A 175 18.77 1.36 -0.41
N PHE A 176 17.88 1.95 -1.22
CA PHE A 176 17.24 3.23 -0.94
C PHE A 176 16.45 3.19 0.38
N TYR A 177 15.67 2.12 0.63
CA TYR A 177 14.97 1.91 1.90
C TYR A 177 15.89 2.07 3.11
N LYS A 178 17.06 1.40 3.11
CA LYS A 178 17.99 1.42 4.24
C LYS A 178 18.63 2.80 4.43
N GLU A 179 19.04 3.46 3.35
CA GLU A 179 19.61 4.81 3.42
C GLU A 179 18.55 5.85 3.85
N PHE A 180 17.32 5.75 3.34
CA PHE A 180 16.19 6.60 3.71
C PHE A 180 15.76 6.38 5.16
N GLN A 181 15.77 5.15 5.67
CA GLN A 181 15.47 4.86 7.07
C GLN A 181 16.51 5.49 8.02
N GLN A 182 17.80 5.43 7.69
CA GLN A 182 18.83 6.14 8.47
C GLN A 182 18.63 7.65 8.38
N GLN A 183 18.40 8.18 7.18
CA GLN A 183 18.18 9.61 6.96
C GLN A 183 16.91 10.13 7.65
N HIS A 184 15.87 9.30 7.83
CA HIS A 184 14.69 9.64 8.64
C HIS A 184 15.05 9.85 10.11
N LEU A 185 15.86 8.95 10.70
CA LEU A 185 16.33 9.08 12.08
C LEU A 185 17.25 10.30 12.26
N ASP A 186 18.19 10.51 11.34
CA ASP A 186 19.09 11.67 11.33
C ASP A 186 18.32 13.00 11.17
N PHE A 187 17.26 13.01 10.35
CA PHE A 187 16.40 14.16 10.15
C PHE A 187 15.52 14.42 11.38
N LEU A 188 14.93 13.38 11.98
CA LEU A 188 14.14 13.44 13.22
C LEU A 188 14.94 14.02 14.39
N ALA A 189 16.23 13.66 14.51
CA ALA A 189 17.14 14.20 15.53
C ALA A 189 17.46 15.70 15.34
N LEU A 190 17.16 16.28 14.17
CA LEU A 190 17.38 17.68 13.83
C LEU A 190 16.09 18.53 13.86
N ILE A 191 14.93 17.96 14.21
CA ILE A 191 13.69 18.70 14.43
C ILE A 191 13.64 19.18 15.88
N ASP A 192 13.63 20.50 16.07
CA ASP A 192 13.43 21.18 17.35
C ASP A 192 12.03 21.84 17.39
N GLY A 193 11.55 22.18 18.58
CA GLY A 193 10.26 22.85 18.81
C GLY A 193 9.05 21.93 18.95
N ILE A 194 9.24 20.59 19.01
CA ILE A 194 8.17 19.61 19.27
C ILE A 194 8.58 18.73 20.48
N GLY A 195 7.90 18.93 21.61
CA GLY A 195 8.21 18.25 22.86
C GLY A 195 7.93 16.74 22.83
N ASP A 196 6.76 16.34 22.36
CA ASP A 196 6.35 14.93 22.27
C ASP A 196 7.10 14.18 21.15
N GLU A 197 7.74 13.06 21.47
CA GLU A 197 8.55 12.30 20.51
C GLU A 197 7.70 11.64 19.41
N ARG A 198 6.46 11.23 19.72
CA ARG A 198 5.54 10.61 18.75
C ARG A 198 5.04 11.66 17.76
N GLN A 199 4.68 12.86 18.24
CA GLN A 199 4.40 14.01 17.37
C GLN A 199 5.60 14.33 16.49
N ARG A 200 6.82 14.38 17.05
CA ARG A 200 8.04 14.70 16.30
C ARG A 200 8.32 13.66 15.20
N ARG A 201 8.14 12.36 15.50
CA ARG A 201 8.30 11.25 14.56
C ARG A 201 7.27 11.28 13.43
N CYS A 202 5.99 11.50 13.76
CA CYS A 202 4.93 11.71 12.77
C CYS A 202 5.24 12.93 11.88
N TYR A 203 5.65 14.06 12.48
CA TYR A 203 5.97 15.28 11.73
C TYR A 203 7.19 15.13 10.81
N ALA A 204 8.22 14.38 11.21
CA ALA A 204 9.32 14.02 10.33
C ALA A 204 8.82 13.31 9.06
N SER A 205 7.92 12.31 9.21
CA SER A 205 7.30 11.61 8.09
C SER A 205 6.45 12.55 7.20
N VAL A 206 5.66 13.45 7.78
CA VAL A 206 4.86 14.44 7.01
C VAL A 206 5.77 15.38 6.19
N LEU A 207 6.85 15.90 6.79
CA LEU A 207 7.77 16.80 6.11
C LEU A 207 8.59 16.08 5.03
N LEU A 208 9.02 14.84 5.28
CA LEU A 208 9.68 14.00 4.28
C LEU A 208 8.74 13.66 3.11
N ASN A 209 7.47 13.33 3.37
CA ASN A 209 6.48 13.06 2.32
C ASN A 209 6.22 14.29 1.44
N ARG A 210 6.09 15.49 2.02
CA ARG A 210 6.01 16.77 1.28
C ARG A 210 7.23 16.97 0.39
N LEU A 211 8.45 16.83 0.93
CA LEU A 211 9.69 17.03 0.19
C LEU A 211 9.87 15.99 -0.92
N MET A 212 9.52 14.74 -0.67
CA MET A 212 9.58 13.63 -1.62
C MET A 212 8.61 13.83 -2.79
N PHE A 213 7.38 14.28 -2.52
CA PHE A 213 6.41 14.66 -3.56
C PHE A 213 6.92 15.80 -4.45
N ILE A 214 7.51 16.85 -3.84
CA ILE A 214 8.11 17.97 -4.57
C ILE A 214 9.34 17.50 -5.37
N TYR A 215 10.11 16.54 -4.87
CA TYR A 215 11.24 15.97 -5.59
C TYR A 215 10.81 15.21 -6.86
N PHE A 216 9.70 14.45 -6.79
CA PHE A 216 9.07 13.88 -7.98
C PHE A 216 8.60 14.98 -8.97
N LEU A 217 8.00 16.08 -8.48
CA LEU A 217 7.58 17.20 -9.35
C LEU A 217 8.75 17.87 -10.08
N GLN A 218 9.87 18.20 -9.40
CA GLN A 218 11.02 18.76 -10.10
C GLN A 218 11.63 17.77 -11.09
N ARG A 219 11.68 16.47 -10.77
CA ARG A 219 12.22 15.43 -11.67
C ARG A 219 11.35 15.22 -12.92
N LYS A 220 10.06 15.58 -12.89
CA LYS A 220 9.17 15.69 -14.05
C LYS A 220 9.15 17.08 -14.70
N SER A 221 10.08 17.97 -14.32
CA SER A 221 10.17 19.35 -14.80
C SER A 221 8.91 20.21 -14.53
N PHE A 222 8.18 19.93 -13.45
CA PHE A 222 6.91 20.60 -13.12
C PHE A 222 7.04 21.84 -12.21
N LEU A 223 8.26 22.27 -11.88
CA LEU A 223 8.52 23.44 -11.02
C LEU A 223 9.37 24.49 -11.76
N ASP A 224 9.04 25.77 -11.56
CA ASP A 224 9.85 26.96 -11.89
C ASP A 224 10.55 26.91 -13.26
N GLY A 225 9.75 26.83 -14.33
CA GLY A 225 10.26 26.82 -15.72
C GLY A 225 10.94 25.52 -16.17
N GLY A 226 10.76 24.41 -15.45
CA GLY A 226 11.38 23.12 -15.75
C GLY A 226 12.61 22.79 -14.91
N ASN A 227 12.76 23.42 -13.74
CA ASN A 227 13.92 23.30 -12.89
C ASN A 227 13.97 21.93 -12.16
N VAL A 228 14.81 21.02 -12.67
CA VAL A 228 15.00 19.67 -12.12
C VAL A 228 15.83 19.61 -10.81
N ARG A 229 16.40 20.73 -10.35
CA ARG A 229 17.16 20.88 -9.08
C ARG A 229 16.54 21.91 -8.13
N TYR A 230 15.27 22.24 -8.32
CA TYR A 230 14.56 23.34 -7.64
C TYR A 230 14.76 23.38 -6.12
N LEU A 231 14.57 22.27 -5.41
CA LEU A 231 14.75 22.25 -3.95
C LEU A 231 16.20 22.54 -3.53
N GLN A 232 17.18 21.98 -4.24
CA GLN A 232 18.61 22.18 -3.99
C GLN A 232 19.05 23.63 -4.26
N GLU A 233 18.66 24.20 -5.39
CA GLU A 233 19.02 25.57 -5.74
C GLU A 233 18.42 26.59 -4.78
N LYS A 234 17.16 26.40 -4.35
CA LYS A 234 16.53 27.28 -3.35
C LYS A 234 17.18 27.10 -1.96
N LEU A 235 17.77 25.95 -1.64
CA LEU A 235 18.58 25.74 -0.43
C LEU A 235 19.90 26.49 -0.50
N GLU A 236 20.61 26.43 -1.63
CA GLU A 236 21.82 27.22 -1.88
C GLU A 236 21.55 28.74 -1.86
N GLN A 237 20.41 29.18 -2.41
CA GLN A 237 19.96 30.57 -2.37
C GLN A 237 19.60 31.01 -0.95
N SER A 238 18.89 30.18 -0.18
CA SER A 238 18.50 30.52 1.21
C SER A 238 19.72 30.67 2.12
N ARG A 239 20.72 29.78 2.00
CA ARG A 239 21.99 29.87 2.75
C ARG A 239 22.74 31.19 2.52
N LYS A 240 22.64 31.78 1.32
CA LYS A 240 23.23 33.11 1.01
C LYS A 240 22.48 34.26 1.70
N GLN A 241 21.25 34.06 2.14
CA GLN A 241 20.42 35.04 2.86
C GLN A 241 20.53 34.91 4.40
N GLY A 242 21.22 33.88 4.89
CA GLY A 242 21.44 33.62 6.30
C GLY A 242 21.32 32.13 6.65
N ARG A 243 21.93 31.74 7.77
CA ARG A 243 21.96 30.37 8.26
C ARG A 243 20.60 29.90 8.79
N ASP A 244 20.26 28.64 8.52
CA ASP A 244 19.10 27.89 9.06
C ASP A 244 17.75 28.58 8.73
N LYS A 245 17.68 29.18 7.53
CA LYS A 245 16.52 29.90 6.99
C LYS A 245 15.70 29.11 5.97
N TYR A 246 16.18 27.97 5.47
CA TYR A 246 15.51 27.27 4.37
C TYR A 246 14.12 26.75 4.76
N PHE A 247 13.98 26.20 5.97
CA PHE A 247 12.70 25.70 6.46
C PHE A 247 11.68 26.83 6.68
N SER A 248 12.03 27.82 7.50
CA SER A 248 11.12 28.87 7.96
C SER A 248 10.86 29.97 6.92
N GLY A 249 11.86 30.30 6.09
CA GLY A 249 11.72 31.31 5.05
C GLY A 249 11.21 30.76 3.72
N PHE A 250 11.80 29.67 3.22
CA PHE A 250 11.47 29.14 1.90
C PHE A 250 10.42 28.03 1.95
N LEU A 251 10.64 26.91 2.65
CA LEU A 251 9.72 25.77 2.59
C LEU A 251 8.33 26.10 3.16
N HIS A 252 8.25 26.82 4.28
CA HIS A 252 6.97 27.29 4.83
C HIS A 252 6.18 28.13 3.80
N THR A 253 6.87 29.01 3.06
CA THR A 253 6.26 29.80 1.98
C THR A 253 5.88 28.93 0.78
N LEU A 254 6.72 27.96 0.40
CA LEU A 254 6.45 27.03 -0.71
C LEU A 254 5.21 26.17 -0.43
N PHE A 255 5.04 25.66 0.79
CA PHE A 255 3.88 24.87 1.17
C PHE A 255 2.61 25.75 1.25
N PHE A 256 2.62 26.78 2.09
CA PHE A 256 1.40 27.47 2.53
C PHE A 256 1.03 28.73 1.72
N GLU A 257 1.92 29.19 0.82
CA GLU A 257 1.61 30.24 -0.16
C GLU A 257 1.77 29.75 -1.61
N GLY A 258 2.74 28.88 -1.87
CA GLY A 258 2.98 28.27 -3.18
C GLY A 258 1.90 27.25 -3.52
N PHE A 259 2.01 26.04 -2.98
CA PHE A 259 1.11 24.95 -3.30
C PHE A 259 -0.31 25.15 -2.74
N ALA A 260 -0.46 25.87 -1.62
CA ALA A 260 -1.76 26.12 -0.98
C ALA A 260 -2.49 27.41 -1.40
N LYS A 261 -1.99 28.24 -2.32
CA LYS A 261 -2.77 29.39 -2.86
C LYS A 261 -2.66 29.58 -4.37
N PRO A 262 -3.72 30.03 -5.06
CA PRO A 262 -3.65 30.47 -6.45
C PRO A 262 -2.66 31.61 -6.65
N GLU A 263 -1.98 31.62 -7.80
CA GLU A 263 -0.93 32.62 -8.09
C GLU A 263 -1.42 34.07 -8.00
N LYS A 264 -2.68 34.34 -8.40
CA LYS A 264 -3.33 35.65 -8.31
C LYS A 264 -3.43 36.21 -6.88
N GLU A 265 -3.48 35.34 -5.88
CA GLU A 265 -3.58 35.68 -4.45
C GLU A 265 -2.21 35.76 -3.76
N ARG A 266 -1.13 35.35 -4.44
CA ARG A 266 0.24 35.40 -3.89
C ARG A 266 0.82 36.80 -4.00
N SER A 267 1.45 37.26 -2.91
CA SER A 267 2.18 38.54 -2.88
C SER A 267 3.29 38.58 -3.96
N ALA A 268 3.68 39.78 -4.40
CA ALA A 268 4.76 39.94 -5.36
C ALA A 268 6.11 39.39 -4.83
N ALA A 269 6.35 39.50 -3.52
CA ALA A 269 7.52 38.90 -2.86
C ALA A 269 7.47 37.36 -2.90
N THR A 270 6.31 36.77 -2.62
CA THR A 270 6.06 35.31 -2.73
C THR A 270 6.33 34.82 -4.15
N ARG A 271 5.77 35.48 -5.17
CA ARG A 271 5.97 35.10 -6.58
C ARG A 271 7.44 35.22 -7.00
N LYS A 272 8.16 36.26 -6.54
CA LYS A 272 9.60 36.41 -6.80
C LYS A 272 10.46 35.35 -6.08
N LEU A 273 10.09 34.93 -4.87
CA LEU A 273 10.83 33.91 -4.11
C LEU A 273 10.64 32.51 -4.70
N LEU A 274 9.37 32.14 -4.95
CA LEU A 274 9.00 30.79 -5.39
C LEU A 274 9.22 30.57 -6.89
N GLY A 275 9.02 31.60 -7.70
CA GLY A 275 8.98 31.48 -9.16
C GLY A 275 7.68 30.84 -9.67
N GLN A 276 7.73 30.19 -10.83
CA GLN A 276 6.53 29.60 -11.46
C GLN A 276 6.12 28.28 -10.79
N ILE A 277 5.20 28.37 -9.81
CA ILE A 277 4.70 27.22 -9.04
C ILE A 277 3.18 27.11 -9.18
N ARG A 278 2.68 25.94 -9.61
CA ARG A 278 1.24 25.66 -9.69
C ARG A 278 0.61 25.57 -8.30
N TYR A 279 -0.65 26.00 -8.22
CA TYR A 279 -1.50 25.76 -7.05
C TYR A 279 -1.94 24.29 -7.06
N LEU A 280 -1.72 23.58 -5.95
CA LEU A 280 -1.97 22.14 -5.82
C LEU A 280 -3.04 21.78 -4.77
N ASN A 281 -3.72 22.77 -4.17
CA ASN A 281 -4.76 22.59 -3.15
C ASN A 281 -4.26 21.97 -1.82
N GLY A 282 -5.05 22.19 -0.78
CA GLY A 282 -4.83 21.80 0.61
C GLY A 282 -4.89 20.30 0.92
N GLY A 283 -4.32 19.44 0.07
CA GLY A 283 -4.08 18.03 0.42
C GLY A 283 -2.84 17.90 1.32
N LEU A 284 -1.77 17.35 0.76
CA LEU A 284 -0.45 17.19 1.39
C LEU A 284 0.15 18.51 1.96
N PHE A 285 -0.37 19.67 1.52
CA PHE A 285 0.14 21.01 1.84
C PHE A 285 -0.76 21.86 2.76
N LEU A 286 -1.88 21.35 3.28
CA LEU A 286 -2.55 22.04 4.40
C LEU A 286 -1.63 22.09 5.63
N PRO A 287 -1.72 23.13 6.49
CA PRO A 287 -1.06 23.14 7.79
C PRO A 287 -1.43 21.91 8.60
N HIS A 288 -0.43 21.11 8.96
CA HIS A 288 -0.64 19.90 9.74
C HIS A 288 -0.98 20.28 11.19
N LYS A 289 -1.77 19.45 11.88
CA LYS A 289 -2.18 19.68 13.27
C LYS A 289 -0.99 19.98 14.19
N ILE A 290 0.13 19.29 13.98
CA ILE A 290 1.36 19.47 14.77
C ILE A 290 2.01 20.85 14.51
N GLU A 291 1.87 21.43 13.31
CA GLU A 291 2.28 22.80 12.94
C GLU A 291 1.28 23.86 13.42
N MET A 292 0.03 23.46 13.66
CA MET A 292 -0.98 24.29 14.32
C MET A 292 -0.71 24.40 15.82
N GLU A 293 -0.38 23.28 16.47
CA GLU A 293 -0.08 23.18 17.91
C GLU A 293 1.32 23.72 18.27
N ASN A 294 2.35 23.44 17.46
CA ASN A 294 3.75 23.82 17.74
C ASN A 294 4.19 24.95 16.78
N LYS A 295 4.17 26.20 17.24
CA LYS A 295 4.53 27.38 16.41
C LYS A 295 6.03 27.65 16.24
N ASN A 296 6.86 27.02 17.07
CA ASN A 296 8.30 27.26 17.13
C ASN A 296 9.14 26.13 16.52
N ILE A 297 8.57 25.33 15.61
CA ILE A 297 9.30 24.25 14.93
C ILE A 297 10.51 24.80 14.18
N ARG A 298 11.67 24.16 14.35
CA ARG A 298 12.93 24.52 13.71
C ARG A 298 13.58 23.28 13.11
N VAL A 299 14.10 23.41 11.89
CA VAL A 299 14.85 22.37 11.20
C VAL A 299 16.03 23.04 10.47
N PRO A 300 17.29 22.67 10.74
CA PRO A 300 18.47 23.35 10.21
C PRO A 300 18.75 22.99 8.75
N ASP A 301 19.46 23.87 8.04
CA ASP A 301 19.81 23.73 6.61
C ASP A 301 20.63 22.46 6.31
N LYS A 302 21.24 21.85 7.34
CA LYS A 302 21.95 20.56 7.22
C LYS A 302 21.00 19.38 6.99
N ALA A 303 19.82 19.37 7.62
CA ALA A 303 18.88 18.26 7.52
C ALA A 303 18.42 18.05 6.07
N PHE A 304 18.13 19.15 5.37
CA PHE A 304 17.72 19.16 3.96
C PHE A 304 18.87 18.83 3.02
N ALA A 305 20.09 19.32 3.27
CA ALA A 305 21.25 18.95 2.45
C ALA A 305 21.61 17.46 2.57
N ASN A 306 21.54 16.87 3.77
CA ASN A 306 21.70 15.43 3.94
C ASN A 306 20.63 14.65 3.13
N LEU A 307 19.36 15.10 3.19
CA LEU A 307 18.26 14.47 2.47
C LEU A 307 18.41 14.58 0.94
N PHE A 308 18.74 15.76 0.41
CA PHE A 308 18.91 15.94 -1.02
C PHE A 308 20.17 15.23 -1.54
N ALA A 309 21.25 15.17 -0.75
CA ALA A 309 22.43 14.37 -1.07
C ALA A 309 22.19 12.84 -0.97
N LEU A 310 21.04 12.40 -0.44
CA LEU A 310 20.51 11.06 -0.63
C LEU A 310 19.68 11.00 -1.92
N PHE A 311 18.70 11.90 -2.11
CA PHE A 311 17.81 11.90 -3.27
C PHE A 311 18.54 12.06 -4.62
N GLU A 312 19.70 12.72 -4.67
CA GLU A 312 20.53 12.86 -5.87
C GLU A 312 21.31 11.57 -6.25
N ARG A 313 21.38 10.55 -5.38
CA ARG A 313 22.04 9.24 -5.66
C ARG A 313 21.16 8.23 -6.40
N TYR A 314 19.97 8.66 -6.80
CA TYR A 314 18.92 7.83 -7.34
C TYR A 314 18.26 8.55 -8.52
N SER A 315 17.85 7.78 -9.53
CA SER A 315 16.92 8.24 -10.55
C SER A 315 15.51 8.21 -9.97
N TRP A 316 14.66 9.14 -10.40
CA TRP A 316 13.30 9.29 -9.88
C TRP A 316 12.35 9.40 -11.06
N ASN A 317 11.48 8.41 -11.17
CA ASN A 317 10.48 8.34 -12.22
C ASN A 317 9.08 8.31 -11.59
N LEU A 318 8.17 9.10 -12.14
CA LEU A 318 6.79 9.15 -11.67
C LEU A 318 5.92 8.03 -12.25
N ASP A 319 6.40 7.36 -13.29
CA ASP A 319 5.66 6.33 -14.00
C ASP A 319 5.82 4.95 -13.32
N ASP A 320 4.75 4.15 -13.35
CA ASP A 320 4.71 2.80 -12.75
C ASP A 320 5.65 1.77 -13.44
N THR A 321 6.26 2.18 -14.57
CA THR A 321 7.19 1.38 -15.38
C THR A 321 8.60 1.95 -15.21
N PRO A 322 9.59 1.14 -14.75
CA PRO A 322 10.98 1.56 -14.76
C PRO A 322 11.43 1.94 -16.17
N GLY A 323 12.01 3.13 -16.32
CA GLY A 323 12.64 3.62 -17.54
C GLY A 323 13.97 2.92 -17.86
N GLY A 324 14.47 2.09 -16.94
CA GLY A 324 15.61 1.19 -17.17
C GLY A 324 16.92 1.68 -16.57
N LEU A 325 16.86 2.31 -15.38
CA LEU A 325 18.05 2.78 -14.66
C LEU A 325 18.30 2.01 -13.36
N ASP A 326 19.56 1.65 -13.13
CA ASP A 326 20.07 0.85 -11.99
C ASP A 326 19.90 1.49 -10.59
N ASP A 327 19.39 2.72 -10.55
CA ASP A 327 19.16 3.50 -9.35
C ASP A 327 17.74 4.11 -9.28
N GLU A 328 16.79 3.56 -10.05
CA GLU A 328 15.45 4.12 -10.24
C GLU A 328 14.48 3.90 -9.06
N ILE A 329 13.78 4.98 -8.69
CA ILE A 329 12.77 5.07 -7.63
C ILE A 329 11.45 5.55 -8.22
N ASN A 330 10.36 4.80 -7.95
CA ASN A 330 9.01 5.12 -8.44
C ASN A 330 7.95 5.06 -7.31
N PRO A 331 6.66 5.40 -7.56
CA PRO A 331 5.64 5.42 -6.51
C PRO A 331 5.34 4.06 -5.85
N ASP A 332 5.64 2.93 -6.50
CA ASP A 332 5.46 1.59 -5.92
C ASP A 332 6.64 1.19 -5.00
N VAL A 333 7.85 1.74 -5.21
CA VAL A 333 8.96 1.67 -4.24
C VAL A 333 8.56 2.25 -2.88
N LEU A 334 7.74 3.30 -2.85
CA LEU A 334 7.24 3.89 -1.60
C LEU A 334 6.33 2.94 -0.81
N GLY A 335 5.53 2.12 -1.51
CA GLY A 335 4.73 1.06 -0.90
C GLY A 335 5.62 0.07 -0.18
N TYR A 336 6.57 -0.51 -0.92
CA TYR A 336 7.53 -1.48 -0.39
C TYR A 336 8.33 -0.91 0.79
N ILE A 337 8.78 0.35 0.74
CA ILE A 337 9.46 1.04 1.85
C ILE A 337 8.62 0.97 3.13
N PHE A 338 7.36 1.40 3.06
CA PHE A 338 6.50 1.45 4.24
C PHE A 338 6.05 0.07 4.71
N GLU A 339 5.82 -0.86 3.79
CA GLU A 339 5.57 -2.27 4.11
C GLU A 339 6.77 -2.90 4.83
N LYS A 340 8.02 -2.62 4.44
CA LYS A 340 9.21 -3.10 5.19
C LYS A 340 9.45 -2.35 6.51
N TYR A 341 9.05 -1.08 6.61
CA TYR A 341 9.14 -0.28 7.83
C TYR A 341 8.15 -0.77 8.91
N ILE A 342 6.91 -1.04 8.51
CA ILE A 342 5.80 -1.40 9.41
C ILE A 342 5.80 -2.90 9.77
N ASN A 343 6.29 -3.80 8.90
CA ASN A 343 6.29 -5.26 9.14
C ASN A 343 7.29 -5.74 10.22
N GLN A 344 7.58 -4.93 11.24
CA GLN A 344 8.08 -5.42 12.53
C GLN A 344 6.91 -6.07 13.28
N LYS A 345 7.14 -7.26 13.85
CA LYS A 345 6.12 -8.31 14.08
C LYS A 345 4.95 -7.97 15.01
N GLU A 346 4.94 -6.81 15.66
CA GLU A 346 3.98 -6.45 16.71
C GLU A 346 2.59 -6.03 16.17
N PHE A 347 2.52 -5.50 14.94
CA PHE A 347 1.29 -4.89 14.40
C PHE A 347 0.52 -5.75 13.39
N GLY A 348 0.98 -6.96 13.09
CA GLY A 348 0.28 -7.88 12.17
C GLY A 348 0.20 -7.42 10.71
N ALA A 349 0.95 -6.38 10.33
CA ALA A 349 1.09 -5.98 8.94
C ALA A 349 1.81 -7.08 8.13
N TYR A 350 1.19 -7.49 7.02
CA TYR A 350 1.74 -8.47 6.09
C TYR A 350 1.74 -7.89 4.68
N TYR A 351 2.86 -8.06 3.97
CA TYR A 351 3.01 -7.63 2.59
C TYR A 351 2.13 -8.46 1.65
N THR A 352 1.06 -7.86 1.13
CA THR A 352 0.29 -8.40 0.02
C THR A 352 0.95 -7.96 -1.29
N ARG A 353 1.38 -8.92 -2.11
CA ARG A 353 2.11 -8.62 -3.35
C ARG A 353 1.20 -7.96 -4.41
N PRO A 354 1.73 -7.13 -5.33
CA PRO A 354 0.96 -6.52 -6.40
C PRO A 354 0.14 -7.49 -7.26
N GLU A 355 0.60 -8.73 -7.46
CA GLU A 355 -0.14 -9.74 -8.21
C GLU A 355 -1.40 -10.19 -7.44
N ILE A 356 -1.30 -10.28 -6.11
CA ILE A 356 -2.40 -10.68 -5.22
C ILE A 356 -3.40 -9.54 -5.05
N THR A 357 -2.94 -8.30 -4.86
CA THR A 357 -3.86 -7.14 -4.78
C THR A 357 -4.59 -6.93 -6.10
N SER A 358 -3.88 -7.00 -7.24
CA SER A 358 -4.49 -6.87 -8.57
C SER A 358 -5.53 -7.96 -8.83
N TYR A 359 -5.19 -9.23 -8.60
CA TYR A 359 -6.13 -10.35 -8.78
C TYR A 359 -7.40 -10.19 -7.93
N LEU A 360 -7.26 -9.88 -6.63
CA LEU A 360 -8.41 -9.72 -5.74
C LEU A 360 -9.29 -8.50 -6.09
N CYS A 361 -8.67 -7.39 -6.49
CA CYS A 361 -9.38 -6.22 -7.00
C CYS A 361 -10.12 -6.53 -8.30
N GLU A 362 -9.49 -7.21 -9.25
CA GLU A 362 -10.12 -7.67 -10.49
C GLU A 362 -11.33 -8.56 -10.21
N GLN A 363 -11.16 -9.68 -9.48
CA GLN A 363 -12.28 -10.59 -9.20
C GLN A 363 -13.45 -9.89 -8.50
N THR A 364 -13.17 -8.97 -7.58
CA THR A 364 -14.19 -8.24 -6.80
C THR A 364 -14.90 -7.17 -7.65
N ILE A 365 -14.16 -6.32 -8.35
CA ILE A 365 -14.71 -5.20 -9.13
C ILE A 365 -15.42 -5.73 -10.38
N TYR A 366 -14.84 -6.72 -11.07
CA TYR A 366 -15.46 -7.35 -12.24
C TYR A 366 -16.78 -8.04 -11.87
N LYS A 367 -16.83 -8.79 -10.75
CA LYS A 367 -18.06 -9.38 -10.24
C LYS A 367 -19.11 -8.31 -9.91
N LEU A 368 -18.73 -7.23 -9.22
CA LEU A 368 -19.64 -6.13 -8.86
C LEU A 368 -20.20 -5.38 -10.07
N VAL A 369 -19.39 -5.20 -11.13
CA VAL A 369 -19.84 -4.58 -12.40
C VAL A 369 -20.77 -5.51 -13.17
N LEU A 370 -20.43 -6.80 -13.27
CA LEU A 370 -21.28 -7.81 -13.91
C LEU A 370 -22.63 -7.94 -13.20
N ASP A 371 -22.65 -7.98 -11.86
CA ASP A 371 -23.91 -8.08 -11.10
C ASP A 371 -24.78 -6.82 -11.25
N LYS A 372 -24.17 -5.62 -11.31
CA LYS A 372 -24.92 -4.38 -11.60
C LYS A 372 -25.47 -4.31 -13.03
N ILE A 373 -24.73 -4.78 -14.04
CA ILE A 373 -25.22 -4.88 -15.42
C ILE A 373 -26.33 -5.94 -15.53
N ASN A 374 -26.10 -7.14 -14.99
CA ASN A 374 -27.02 -8.28 -15.08
C ASN A 374 -28.33 -8.04 -14.29
N ALA A 375 -28.32 -7.14 -13.30
CA ALA A 375 -29.49 -6.70 -12.55
C ALA A 375 -30.17 -5.43 -13.14
N ALA A 376 -29.60 -4.82 -14.20
CA ALA A 376 -30.20 -3.64 -14.83
C ALA A 376 -31.51 -4.00 -15.55
N THR A 377 -32.55 -3.19 -15.33
CA THR A 377 -33.90 -3.42 -15.87
C THR A 377 -33.99 -3.24 -17.40
N PRO A 378 -35.07 -3.75 -18.05
CA PRO A 378 -35.22 -3.74 -19.52
C PRO A 378 -35.12 -2.34 -20.17
N PRO A 379 -34.83 -2.26 -21.49
CA PRO A 379 -35.54 -3.02 -22.52
C PRO A 379 -34.88 -4.33 -22.98
N ARG A 380 -33.60 -4.57 -22.68
CA ARG A 380 -32.90 -5.83 -23.04
C ARG A 380 -31.94 -6.25 -21.92
N PRO A 381 -32.35 -7.17 -21.01
CA PRO A 381 -31.45 -7.73 -20.02
C PRO A 381 -30.43 -8.66 -20.72
N ARG A 382 -29.30 -8.10 -21.14
CA ARG A 382 -28.14 -8.90 -21.58
C ARG A 382 -27.42 -9.41 -20.34
N LYS A 383 -27.42 -10.73 -20.16
CA LYS A 383 -26.58 -11.38 -19.15
C LYS A 383 -25.18 -11.60 -19.70
N PHE A 384 -24.17 -11.20 -18.92
CA PHE A 384 -22.76 -11.46 -19.19
C PHE A 384 -22.18 -12.32 -18.08
N ASP A 385 -21.45 -13.37 -18.46
CA ASP A 385 -20.79 -14.28 -17.53
C ASP A 385 -19.32 -13.87 -17.26
N SER A 386 -18.72 -13.05 -18.12
CA SER A 386 -17.39 -12.46 -17.90
C SER A 386 -17.29 -10.99 -18.38
N ILE A 387 -16.30 -10.26 -17.85
CA ILE A 387 -15.99 -8.88 -18.31
C ILE A 387 -15.48 -8.85 -19.75
N PRO A 388 -14.61 -9.77 -20.23
CA PRO A 388 -14.30 -9.86 -21.66
C PRO A 388 -15.53 -9.92 -22.57
N ASP A 389 -16.56 -10.69 -22.20
CA ASP A 389 -17.81 -10.77 -23.00
C ASP A 389 -18.56 -9.43 -23.00
N LEU A 390 -18.66 -8.78 -21.83
CA LEU A 390 -19.25 -7.44 -21.70
C LEU A 390 -18.50 -6.41 -22.56
N LEU A 391 -17.17 -6.43 -22.53
CA LEU A 391 -16.32 -5.48 -23.27
C LEU A 391 -16.38 -5.68 -24.79
N LEU A 392 -16.44 -6.94 -25.25
CA LEU A 392 -16.67 -7.27 -26.67
C LEU A 392 -18.06 -6.80 -27.14
N ALA A 393 -19.08 -6.98 -26.29
CA ALA A 393 -20.47 -6.67 -26.59
C ALA A 393 -20.89 -5.21 -26.34
N LEU A 394 -19.96 -4.31 -25.99
CA LEU A 394 -20.25 -2.89 -25.74
C LEU A 394 -20.97 -2.24 -26.92
N ASP A 395 -22.09 -1.59 -26.62
CA ASP A 395 -22.79 -0.65 -27.49
C ASP A 395 -23.11 0.62 -26.70
N ALA A 396 -23.77 1.59 -27.36
CA ALA A 396 -24.08 2.88 -26.74
C ALA A 396 -24.84 2.75 -25.41
N ASN A 397 -25.79 1.81 -25.29
CA ASN A 397 -26.58 1.66 -24.07
C ASN A 397 -25.73 1.11 -22.92
N LEU A 398 -24.85 0.14 -23.19
CA LEU A 398 -23.92 -0.39 -22.18
C LEU A 398 -22.87 0.67 -21.78
N CYS A 399 -22.35 1.45 -22.73
CA CYS A 399 -21.43 2.54 -22.45
C CYS A 399 -22.09 3.62 -21.56
N HIS A 400 -23.35 4.01 -21.84
CA HIS A 400 -24.13 4.92 -21.00
C HIS A 400 -24.28 4.39 -19.57
N GLN A 401 -24.79 3.17 -19.40
CA GLN A 401 -24.98 2.55 -18.08
C GLN A 401 -23.67 2.44 -17.28
N LEU A 402 -22.56 2.10 -17.95
CA LEU A 402 -21.26 1.97 -17.29
C LEU A 402 -20.67 3.33 -16.87
N LEU A 403 -20.74 4.36 -17.73
CA LEU A 403 -20.15 5.68 -17.45
C LEU A 403 -20.97 6.56 -16.52
N HIS A 404 -22.30 6.43 -16.51
CA HIS A 404 -23.17 7.32 -15.74
C HIS A 404 -23.67 6.67 -14.44
N ASP A 405 -24.11 5.41 -14.48
CA ASP A 405 -24.79 4.77 -13.35
C ASP A 405 -23.88 3.85 -12.54
N ILE A 406 -23.11 2.99 -13.22
CA ILE A 406 -22.43 1.86 -12.58
C ILE A 406 -21.05 2.27 -12.04
N LEU A 407 -20.10 2.68 -12.87
CA LEU A 407 -18.74 2.97 -12.42
C LEU A 407 -18.66 4.18 -11.46
N PRO A 408 -19.44 5.27 -11.63
CA PRO A 408 -19.45 6.36 -10.65
C PRO A 408 -20.07 6.00 -9.30
N SER A 409 -20.92 4.96 -9.22
CA SER A 409 -21.60 4.56 -7.97
C SER A 409 -20.85 3.49 -7.16
N LEU A 410 -19.70 2.99 -7.62
CA LEU A 410 -18.93 2.00 -6.88
C LEU A 410 -18.18 2.66 -5.71
N SER A 411 -18.36 2.16 -4.49
CA SER A 411 -17.55 2.55 -3.32
C SER A 411 -16.73 1.35 -2.86
N LEU A 412 -15.41 1.46 -2.95
CA LEU A 412 -14.45 0.40 -2.64
C LEU A 412 -13.70 0.77 -1.36
N LEU A 413 -13.91 -0.03 -0.31
CA LEU A 413 -13.34 0.20 1.02
C LEU A 413 -12.26 -0.84 1.34
N ASP A 414 -11.05 -0.36 1.67
CA ASP A 414 -10.02 -1.15 2.33
C ASP A 414 -9.97 -0.78 3.83
N PRO A 415 -10.43 -1.63 4.76
CA PRO A 415 -10.52 -1.32 6.18
C PRO A 415 -9.20 -1.52 6.95
N ALA A 416 -8.10 -1.89 6.30
CA ALA A 416 -6.77 -2.03 6.89
C ALA A 416 -5.68 -1.68 5.85
N CYS A 417 -5.78 -0.46 5.30
CA CYS A 417 -5.22 -0.18 3.98
C CYS A 417 -3.69 -0.01 3.93
N GLY A 418 -3.01 0.13 5.07
CA GLY A 418 -1.57 0.30 5.16
C GLY A 418 -1.03 1.36 4.19
N SER A 419 -0.15 0.94 3.28
CA SER A 419 0.48 1.74 2.22
C SER A 419 -0.45 2.08 1.02
N GLY A 420 -1.72 1.67 1.06
CA GLY A 420 -2.69 1.83 -0.03
C GLY A 420 -2.58 0.81 -1.16
N ALA A 421 -1.96 -0.36 -0.95
CA ALA A 421 -1.68 -1.34 -2.01
C ALA A 421 -2.94 -1.85 -2.75
N PHE A 422 -4.04 -2.15 -2.05
CA PHE A 422 -5.31 -2.49 -2.69
C PHE A 422 -6.00 -1.28 -3.32
N LEU A 423 -5.83 -0.07 -2.76
CA LEU A 423 -6.41 1.15 -3.32
C LEU A 423 -5.80 1.48 -4.69
N VAL A 424 -4.48 1.33 -4.83
CA VAL A 424 -3.75 1.49 -6.10
C VAL A 424 -4.16 0.39 -7.09
N ALA A 425 -4.32 -0.86 -6.65
CA ALA A 425 -4.79 -1.95 -7.51
C ALA A 425 -6.24 -1.71 -8.00
N ALA A 426 -7.17 -1.37 -7.10
CA ALA A 426 -8.55 -1.03 -7.42
C ALA A 426 -8.66 0.16 -8.38
N MET A 427 -7.83 1.19 -8.19
CA MET A 427 -7.70 2.31 -9.12
C MET A 427 -7.28 1.84 -10.52
N LYS A 428 -6.28 0.97 -10.63
CA LYS A 428 -5.81 0.40 -11.90
C LYS A 428 -6.89 -0.45 -12.58
N THR A 429 -7.62 -1.29 -11.82
CA THR A 429 -8.76 -2.07 -12.34
C THR A 429 -9.89 -1.18 -12.89
N LEU A 430 -10.28 -0.12 -12.16
CA LEU A 430 -11.29 0.82 -12.63
C LEU A 430 -10.83 1.61 -13.86
N ILE A 431 -9.57 2.05 -13.90
CA ILE A 431 -8.97 2.70 -15.08
C ILE A 431 -9.06 1.79 -16.31
N ASN A 432 -8.75 0.50 -16.19
CA ASN A 432 -8.80 -0.44 -17.31
C ASN A 432 -10.22 -0.54 -17.90
N LEU A 433 -11.26 -0.59 -17.06
CA LEU A 433 -12.65 -0.58 -17.50
C LEU A 433 -13.02 0.72 -18.20
N TYR A 434 -12.70 1.88 -17.61
CA TYR A 434 -12.95 3.18 -18.24
C TYR A 434 -12.23 3.30 -19.60
N SER A 435 -10.95 2.92 -19.68
CA SER A 435 -10.18 2.97 -20.94
C SER A 435 -10.81 2.15 -22.06
N ALA A 436 -11.31 0.95 -21.76
CA ALA A 436 -12.00 0.11 -22.74
C ALA A 436 -13.32 0.73 -23.23
N ILE A 437 -14.09 1.34 -22.33
CA ILE A 437 -15.35 2.03 -22.69
C ILE A 437 -15.08 3.30 -23.52
N LEU A 438 -14.10 4.11 -23.10
CA LEU A 438 -13.72 5.35 -23.78
C LEU A 438 -13.19 5.08 -25.19
N GLY A 439 -12.34 4.06 -25.34
CA GLY A 439 -11.84 3.62 -26.64
C GLY A 439 -12.94 3.05 -27.55
N LYS A 440 -14.03 2.51 -26.99
CA LYS A 440 -15.18 2.04 -27.76
C LYS A 440 -16.06 3.17 -28.28
N ILE A 441 -16.24 4.24 -27.50
CA ILE A 441 -17.16 5.35 -27.81
C ILE A 441 -16.87 6.00 -29.17
N GLU A 442 -15.61 6.17 -29.52
CA GLU A 442 -15.19 6.82 -30.78
C GLU A 442 -15.66 6.05 -32.04
N PHE A 443 -16.01 4.77 -31.90
CA PHE A 443 -16.54 3.91 -32.98
C PHE A 443 -18.06 3.67 -32.91
N LEU A 444 -18.75 4.18 -31.88
CA LEU A 444 -20.20 3.96 -31.71
C LEU A 444 -21.07 5.01 -32.39
N HIS A 445 -20.50 6.19 -32.70
CA HIS A 445 -21.19 7.35 -33.28
C HIS A 445 -22.45 7.81 -32.52
N ASP A 446 -22.60 7.39 -31.25
CA ASP A 446 -23.68 7.87 -30.38
C ASP A 446 -23.44 9.33 -30.01
N ARG A 447 -24.44 10.17 -30.29
CA ARG A 447 -24.32 11.61 -30.07
C ARG A 447 -24.10 11.96 -28.60
N ALA A 448 -24.82 11.33 -27.67
CA ALA A 448 -24.75 11.70 -26.26
C ALA A 448 -23.40 11.29 -25.63
N LEU A 449 -22.85 10.13 -25.98
CA LEU A 449 -21.51 9.72 -25.57
C LEU A 449 -20.42 10.58 -26.22
N THR A 450 -20.61 11.01 -27.48
CA THR A 450 -19.69 11.92 -28.17
C THR A 450 -19.71 13.32 -27.54
N ASP A 451 -20.89 13.88 -27.29
CA ASP A 451 -21.09 15.17 -26.63
C ASP A 451 -20.51 15.13 -25.20
N TRP A 452 -20.69 14.04 -24.45
CA TRP A 452 -20.08 13.84 -23.12
C TRP A 452 -18.54 13.72 -23.18
N LEU A 453 -18.00 13.00 -24.16
CA LEU A 453 -16.54 12.87 -24.36
C LEU A 453 -15.92 14.22 -24.74
N ALA A 454 -16.61 15.01 -25.57
CA ALA A 454 -16.21 16.37 -25.93
C ALA A 454 -16.25 17.32 -24.71
N GLN A 455 -17.33 17.30 -23.92
CA GLN A 455 -17.42 18.06 -22.66
C GLN A 455 -16.30 17.67 -21.69
N THR A 456 -15.99 16.38 -21.58
CA THR A 456 -14.93 15.88 -20.69
C THR A 456 -13.53 16.33 -21.17
N ARG A 457 -13.28 16.31 -22.50
CA ARG A 457 -12.04 16.84 -23.10
C ARG A 457 -11.93 18.37 -22.98
N ALA A 458 -13.05 19.08 -22.97
CA ALA A 458 -13.09 20.53 -22.71
C ALA A 458 -12.85 20.86 -21.22
N ALA A 459 -13.31 20.00 -20.30
CA ALA A 459 -13.08 20.15 -18.87
C ALA A 459 -11.61 19.92 -18.47
N HIS A 460 -10.91 18.96 -19.10
CA HIS A 460 -9.49 18.75 -18.85
C HIS A 460 -8.73 18.16 -20.07
N PRO A 461 -7.56 18.73 -20.46
CA PRO A 461 -6.78 18.26 -21.63
C PRO A 461 -6.29 16.80 -21.55
N SER A 462 -6.07 16.26 -20.34
CA SER A 462 -5.78 14.82 -20.15
C SER A 462 -7.02 14.11 -19.61
N LEU A 463 -7.73 13.41 -20.50
CA LEU A 463 -8.88 12.56 -20.18
C LEU A 463 -8.51 11.48 -19.15
N HIS A 464 -7.32 10.89 -19.28
CA HIS A 464 -6.80 9.89 -18.35
C HIS A 464 -6.59 10.46 -16.94
N TYR A 465 -6.05 11.68 -16.82
CA TYR A 465 -5.91 12.40 -15.56
C TYR A 465 -7.28 12.70 -14.92
N PHE A 466 -8.24 13.20 -15.70
CA PHE A 466 -9.60 13.50 -15.23
C PHE A 466 -10.32 12.26 -14.66
N ILE A 467 -10.29 11.14 -15.38
CA ILE A 467 -10.88 9.89 -14.94
C ILE A 467 -10.16 9.35 -13.69
N LYS A 468 -8.82 9.36 -13.67
CA LYS A 468 -8.05 8.94 -12.49
C LYS A 468 -8.36 9.82 -11.26
N LYS A 469 -8.48 11.14 -11.42
CA LYS A 469 -8.88 12.07 -10.36
C LYS A 469 -10.29 11.74 -9.83
N ARG A 470 -11.26 11.49 -10.71
CA ARG A 470 -12.62 11.08 -10.30
C ARG A 470 -12.62 9.74 -9.55
N ILE A 471 -11.81 8.76 -9.97
CA ILE A 471 -11.69 7.47 -9.27
C ILE A 471 -11.13 7.67 -7.86
N ILE A 472 -10.00 8.37 -7.73
CA ILE A 472 -9.34 8.67 -6.45
C ILE A 472 -10.30 9.40 -5.49
N THR A 473 -11.12 10.32 -6.01
CA THR A 473 -12.01 11.17 -5.21
C THR A 473 -13.30 10.46 -4.78
N ASN A 474 -13.93 9.67 -5.67
CA ASN A 474 -15.30 9.19 -5.47
C ASN A 474 -15.39 7.69 -5.16
N ASN A 475 -14.46 6.87 -5.68
CA ASN A 475 -14.58 5.42 -5.64
C ASN A 475 -13.74 4.76 -4.54
N LEU A 476 -12.62 5.36 -4.13
CA LEU A 476 -11.64 4.74 -3.22
C LEU A 476 -11.79 5.25 -1.78
N PHE A 477 -11.83 4.33 -0.82
CA PHE A 477 -11.91 4.59 0.61
C PHE A 477 -10.96 3.66 1.37
N GLY A 478 -10.27 4.17 2.39
CA GLY A 478 -9.27 3.44 3.17
C GLY A 478 -9.30 3.82 4.64
N VAL A 479 -9.07 2.85 5.52
CA VAL A 479 -8.86 3.06 6.95
C VAL A 479 -7.62 2.29 7.39
N ASP A 480 -6.75 2.91 8.19
CA ASP A 480 -5.66 2.19 8.86
C ASP A 480 -5.40 2.77 10.26
N ILE A 481 -4.90 1.92 11.17
CA ILE A 481 -4.55 2.31 12.54
C ILE A 481 -3.26 3.14 12.61
N MET A 482 -2.36 2.97 11.64
CA MET A 482 -1.11 3.70 11.51
C MET A 482 -1.31 4.97 10.68
N GLU A 483 -1.17 6.12 11.32
CA GLU A 483 -1.32 7.45 10.69
C GLU A 483 -0.35 7.61 9.52
N GLU A 484 0.91 7.21 9.69
CA GLU A 484 1.96 7.23 8.68
C GLU A 484 1.66 6.31 7.48
N GLY A 485 0.92 5.21 7.67
CA GLY A 485 0.42 4.38 6.58
C GLY A 485 -0.56 5.16 5.71
N THR A 486 -1.55 5.80 6.34
CA THR A 486 -2.56 6.60 5.63
C THR A 486 -1.98 7.81 4.89
N GLU A 487 -0.93 8.44 5.43
CA GLU A 487 -0.18 9.49 4.71
C GLU A 487 0.45 8.97 3.42
N ILE A 488 0.96 7.73 3.43
CA ILE A 488 1.63 7.10 2.28
C ILE A 488 0.62 6.56 1.26
N ALA A 489 -0.52 6.04 1.71
CA ALA A 489 -1.64 5.73 0.82
C ALA A 489 -2.11 6.99 0.07
N ARG A 490 -2.26 8.13 0.77
CA ARG A 490 -2.59 9.42 0.13
C ARG A 490 -1.47 9.90 -0.81
N LEU A 491 -0.21 9.81 -0.39
CA LEU A 491 0.94 10.17 -1.24
C LEU A 491 1.01 9.35 -2.53
N ARG A 492 0.83 8.01 -2.48
CA ARG A 492 0.87 7.15 -3.67
C ARG A 492 -0.27 7.44 -4.63
N LEU A 493 -1.48 7.70 -4.13
CA LEU A 493 -2.61 8.13 -4.96
C LEU A 493 -2.35 9.50 -5.63
N PHE A 494 -1.77 10.46 -4.91
CA PHE A 494 -1.37 11.75 -5.50
C PHE A 494 -0.26 11.60 -6.56
N LEU A 495 0.80 10.83 -6.28
CA LEU A 495 1.87 10.59 -7.25
C LEU A 495 1.34 9.87 -8.49
N ALA A 496 0.51 8.84 -8.33
CA ALA A 496 -0.11 8.16 -9.45
C ALA A 496 -1.04 9.08 -10.28
N LEU A 497 -1.64 10.11 -9.68
CA LEU A 497 -2.36 11.16 -10.42
C LEU A 497 -1.41 12.07 -11.21
N VAL A 498 -0.33 12.55 -10.59
CA VAL A 498 0.70 13.38 -11.25
C VAL A 498 1.43 12.60 -12.37
N ALA A 499 1.51 11.27 -12.29
CA ALA A 499 1.98 10.41 -13.37
C ALA A 499 1.16 10.60 -14.67
N SER A 500 -0.17 10.79 -14.58
CA SER A 500 -1.07 10.97 -15.73
C SER A 500 -1.06 12.36 -16.38
N ALA A 501 -0.29 13.31 -15.85
CA ALA A 501 -0.04 14.61 -16.48
C ALA A 501 1.26 14.55 -17.29
N HIS A 502 1.24 15.02 -18.53
CA HIS A 502 2.43 15.09 -19.41
C HIS A 502 3.07 16.49 -19.43
N SER A 503 2.36 17.52 -18.98
CA SER A 503 2.88 18.90 -18.89
C SER A 503 2.27 19.64 -17.69
N VAL A 504 2.82 20.81 -17.35
CA VAL A 504 2.49 21.59 -16.14
C VAL A 504 1.06 22.16 -16.20
N GLU A 505 0.55 22.36 -17.41
CA GLU A 505 -0.79 22.89 -17.69
C GLU A 505 -1.86 21.84 -17.39
N GLN A 506 -1.53 20.55 -17.53
CA GLN A 506 -2.37 19.40 -17.16
C GLN A 506 -2.34 19.12 -15.64
N LEU A 507 -1.59 19.90 -14.87
CA LEU A 507 -1.53 19.77 -13.42
C LEU A 507 -2.59 20.67 -12.78
N GLU A 508 -3.73 20.04 -12.49
CA GLU A 508 -4.80 20.59 -11.66
C GLU A 508 -4.46 20.56 -10.16
N PRO A 509 -5.21 21.27 -9.31
CA PRO A 509 -5.12 21.08 -7.88
C PRO A 509 -5.55 19.67 -7.45
N LEU A 510 -4.86 19.12 -6.44
CA LEU A 510 -5.02 17.74 -5.96
C LEU A 510 -6.42 17.51 -5.37
N PRO A 511 -6.98 16.29 -5.53
CA PRO A 511 -8.26 15.95 -4.93
C PRO A 511 -8.15 15.89 -3.41
N ASN A 512 -9.14 16.43 -2.71
CA ASN A 512 -9.20 16.29 -1.26
C ASN A 512 -9.72 14.89 -0.89
N ILE A 513 -8.85 14.08 -0.27
CA ILE A 513 -9.12 12.70 0.12
C ILE A 513 -8.95 12.44 1.62
N ASP A 514 -8.96 13.50 2.44
CA ASP A 514 -8.89 13.42 3.93
C ASP A 514 -10.03 12.57 4.52
N PHE A 515 -11.19 12.54 3.85
CA PHE A 515 -12.38 11.78 4.26
C PHE A 515 -12.62 10.52 3.42
N ASN A 516 -11.63 10.15 2.63
CA ASN A 516 -11.55 8.89 1.94
C ASN A 516 -10.54 7.99 2.65
N ILE A 517 -9.35 8.52 3.00
CA ILE A 517 -8.23 7.73 3.56
C ILE A 517 -7.93 8.19 5.01
N LEU A 518 -8.51 7.49 5.99
CA LEU A 518 -8.65 7.93 7.39
C LEU A 518 -7.78 7.14 8.37
N ALA A 519 -7.03 7.84 9.23
CA ALA A 519 -6.38 7.24 10.39
C ALA A 519 -7.40 6.90 11.50
N GLY A 520 -7.54 5.61 11.84
CA GLY A 520 -8.50 5.07 12.80
C GLY A 520 -8.46 3.54 12.92
N ASN A 521 -9.02 2.97 13.99
CA ASN A 521 -9.12 1.52 14.16
C ASN A 521 -10.46 1.03 13.62
N SER A 522 -10.46 0.36 12.47
CA SER A 522 -11.67 -0.07 11.77
C SER A 522 -12.61 -0.99 12.57
N LEU A 523 -12.11 -1.76 13.53
CA LEU A 523 -12.93 -2.64 14.40
C LEU A 523 -13.87 -1.87 15.34
N ILE A 524 -13.47 -0.65 15.71
CA ILE A 524 -14.20 0.25 16.62
C ILE A 524 -14.52 1.61 15.94
N GLY A 525 -14.29 1.67 14.62
CA GLY A 525 -14.46 2.86 13.79
C GLY A 525 -13.69 4.08 14.30
N LEU A 526 -14.41 5.20 14.44
CA LEU A 526 -13.82 6.50 14.76
C LEU A 526 -13.57 6.71 16.26
N LEU A 527 -13.27 5.62 17.01
CA LEU A 527 -13.11 5.57 18.47
C LEU A 527 -11.75 5.00 18.89
N LYS A 528 -10.75 5.82 19.21
CA LYS A 528 -9.63 5.35 20.05
C LYS A 528 -10.15 5.13 21.47
N VAL A 529 -9.92 3.92 21.97
CA VAL A 529 -9.68 3.69 23.39
C VAL A 529 -8.22 4.10 23.67
N ASP A 530 -7.95 4.60 24.87
CA ASP A 530 -6.58 4.86 25.34
C ASP A 530 -5.98 3.53 25.86
N PRO A 531 -4.98 2.92 25.20
CA PRO A 531 -4.49 1.59 25.58
C PRO A 531 -3.87 1.58 26.97
N GLN A 532 -3.02 2.57 27.29
CA GLN A 532 -2.36 2.64 28.61
C GLN A 532 -3.39 2.78 29.74
N ARG A 533 -4.46 3.56 29.50
CA ARG A 533 -5.55 3.73 30.45
C ARG A 533 -6.51 2.54 30.51
N PHE A 534 -6.57 1.70 29.47
CA PHE A 534 -7.32 0.45 29.45
C PHE A 534 -6.55 -0.67 30.17
N ASP A 535 -5.28 -0.85 29.86
CA ASP A 535 -4.43 -1.91 30.41
C ASP A 535 -4.14 -1.71 31.91
N ALA A 536 -3.98 -0.46 32.36
CA ALA A 536 -3.86 -0.11 33.79
C ALA A 536 -5.11 -0.46 34.64
N ILE A 537 -6.23 -0.81 34.01
CA ILE A 537 -7.42 -1.36 34.69
C ILE A 537 -7.28 -2.88 34.89
N GLY A 538 -6.52 -3.55 34.02
CA GLY A 538 -6.27 -5.00 34.06
C GLY A 538 -5.24 -5.42 35.12
N GLU A 539 -4.21 -4.62 35.36
CA GLU A 539 -3.08 -4.97 36.25
C GLU A 539 -3.48 -5.22 37.73
N LYS A 540 -4.63 -4.69 38.18
CA LYS A 540 -5.15 -4.93 39.55
C LYS A 540 -5.83 -6.31 39.71
N ARG A 541 -5.26 -7.37 39.13
CA ARG A 541 -5.78 -8.75 39.18
C ARG A 541 -4.71 -9.76 39.58
N ASN A 542 -4.57 -9.97 40.90
CA ASN A 542 -3.86 -11.14 41.42
C ASN A 542 -4.60 -12.44 41.04
N GLY A 543 -4.00 -13.24 40.15
CA GLY A 543 -4.23 -14.69 40.08
C GLY A 543 -5.60 -15.18 39.58
N GLY A 544 -6.01 -14.81 38.36
CA GLY A 544 -7.12 -15.47 37.66
C GLY A 544 -6.63 -16.56 36.69
N ARG A 545 -6.87 -17.85 37.00
CA ARG A 545 -6.55 -18.98 36.10
C ARG A 545 -7.32 -18.84 34.78
N GLN A 546 -6.62 -18.74 33.65
CA GLN A 546 -7.19 -19.08 32.34
C GLN A 546 -7.42 -20.59 32.27
N GLY A 547 -8.61 -21.02 31.86
CA GLY A 547 -8.93 -22.44 31.64
C GLY A 547 -8.48 -22.87 30.24
N LEU A 548 -7.78 -24.00 30.15
CA LEU A 548 -7.49 -24.62 28.85
C LEU A 548 -8.80 -25.10 28.20
N ILE A 549 -9.01 -24.73 26.93
CA ILE A 549 -10.07 -25.32 26.10
C ILE A 549 -9.57 -26.69 25.61
N ASN A 550 -9.83 -27.74 26.40
CA ASN A 550 -9.53 -29.11 26.00
C ASN A 550 -10.59 -29.63 25.01
N LEU A 551 -10.30 -29.51 23.71
CA LEU A 551 -11.07 -30.19 22.66
C LEU A 551 -10.87 -31.70 22.75
N LYS A 552 -11.97 -32.45 22.92
CA LYS A 552 -11.96 -33.93 22.86
C LYS A 552 -12.62 -34.40 21.57
N HIS A 553 -11.84 -35.04 20.70
CA HIS A 553 -12.36 -35.79 19.56
C HIS A 553 -13.10 -37.05 20.06
N LYS A 554 -14.14 -37.47 19.33
CA LYS A 554 -14.81 -38.76 19.51
C LYS A 554 -15.21 -39.34 18.17
N GLY A 555 -15.03 -40.66 18.01
CA GLY A 555 -15.74 -41.56 17.08
C GLY A 555 -15.80 -41.19 15.59
N ALA A 556 -15.20 -42.02 14.74
CA ALA A 556 -15.54 -42.03 13.32
C ALA A 556 -16.73 -42.94 13.04
N THR A 557 -17.70 -42.45 12.28
CA THR A 557 -18.65 -43.22 11.47
C THR A 557 -18.91 -42.44 10.18
N THR A 558 -19.25 -43.15 9.10
CA THR A 558 -19.53 -42.59 7.77
C THR A 558 -20.87 -41.84 7.71
N GLU A 559 -21.06 -41.12 6.59
CA GLU A 559 -22.22 -40.30 6.22
C GLU A 559 -22.32 -38.93 6.91
N LEU A 560 -22.90 -37.96 6.20
CA LEU A 560 -22.96 -36.54 6.55
C LEU A 560 -24.37 -36.17 7.05
N PRO A 561 -24.57 -35.87 8.33
CA PRO A 561 -25.79 -35.23 8.82
C PRO A 561 -25.69 -33.71 8.64
N SER A 562 -26.74 -33.08 8.14
CA SER A 562 -26.91 -31.63 8.23
C SER A 562 -27.15 -31.19 9.68
N PHE A 563 -26.69 -29.98 10.02
CA PHE A 563 -26.95 -29.35 11.31
C PHE A 563 -27.71 -28.03 11.11
N GLU A 564 -28.99 -28.01 11.49
CA GLU A 564 -29.65 -26.77 11.92
C GLU A 564 -29.48 -26.63 13.44
N VAL A 565 -29.24 -25.40 13.90
CA VAL A 565 -29.00 -25.10 15.32
C VAL A 565 -29.77 -23.84 15.71
N GLU A 566 -31.04 -24.02 16.10
CA GLU A 566 -31.79 -22.96 16.80
C GLU A 566 -31.33 -22.84 18.26
N THR A 567 -30.38 -21.93 18.52
CA THR A 567 -30.07 -21.50 19.89
C THR A 567 -30.91 -20.29 20.28
N THR A 568 -32.06 -20.53 20.94
CA THR A 568 -32.82 -19.50 21.65
C THR A 568 -32.09 -19.08 22.94
N VAL A 569 -31.04 -18.28 22.79
CA VAL A 569 -30.25 -17.75 23.92
C VAL A 569 -31.09 -16.72 24.69
N VAL A 570 -31.61 -17.12 25.86
CA VAL A 570 -32.26 -16.17 26.79
C VAL A 570 -31.16 -15.37 27.51
N PRO A 571 -31.05 -14.05 27.31
CA PRO A 571 -29.97 -13.28 27.91
C PRO A 571 -30.08 -13.26 29.44
N SER A 572 -28.94 -13.44 30.10
CA SER A 572 -28.81 -13.37 31.55
C SER A 572 -29.16 -11.97 32.07
N GLN A 573 -29.39 -11.84 33.39
CA GLN A 573 -29.65 -10.53 33.98
C GLN A 573 -28.47 -9.56 33.75
N ARG A 574 -27.24 -10.08 33.69
CA ARG A 574 -26.03 -9.29 33.43
C ARG A 574 -26.05 -8.70 32.01
N GLU A 575 -26.45 -9.49 31.02
CA GLU A 575 -26.57 -9.05 29.62
C GLU A 575 -27.76 -8.10 29.42
N LYS A 576 -28.87 -8.31 30.15
CA LYS A 576 -30.01 -7.38 30.18
C LYS A 576 -29.64 -6.03 30.80
N ASP A 577 -28.90 -6.02 31.91
CA ASP A 577 -28.44 -4.80 32.57
C ASP A 577 -27.38 -4.07 31.73
N VAL A 578 -26.49 -4.79 31.04
CA VAL A 578 -25.56 -4.24 30.05
C VAL A 578 -26.31 -3.65 28.86
N ALA A 579 -27.28 -4.37 28.28
CA ALA A 579 -28.10 -3.88 27.17
C ALA A 579 -28.89 -2.61 27.56
N PHE A 580 -29.44 -2.54 28.77
CA PHE A 580 -30.14 -1.36 29.28
C PHE A 580 -29.23 -0.13 29.44
N VAL A 581 -27.99 -0.33 29.92
CA VAL A 581 -27.00 0.76 30.07
C VAL A 581 -26.41 1.17 28.72
N ALA A 582 -26.18 0.20 27.82
CA ALA A 582 -25.82 0.44 26.45
C ALA A 582 -26.91 1.28 25.77
N GLN A 583 -28.18 0.87 25.82
CA GLN A 583 -29.33 1.59 25.26
C GLN A 583 -29.45 3.03 25.82
N ARG A 584 -29.28 3.21 27.14
CA ARG A 584 -29.38 4.54 27.79
C ARG A 584 -28.22 5.49 27.46
N ASN A 585 -27.07 4.97 27.02
CA ASN A 585 -25.95 5.78 26.51
C ASN A 585 -25.86 5.78 24.97
N ALA A 586 -26.47 4.82 24.28
CA ALA A 586 -26.49 4.69 22.82
C ALA A 586 -27.16 5.90 22.18
N GLY A 587 -28.24 6.44 22.76
CA GLY A 587 -28.81 7.71 22.28
C GLY A 587 -27.81 8.87 22.31
N LYS A 588 -26.97 8.95 23.36
CA LYS A 588 -25.90 9.96 23.49
C LYS A 588 -24.66 9.67 22.63
N PHE A 589 -24.53 8.45 22.11
CA PHE A 589 -23.43 8.01 21.23
C PHE A 589 -23.83 8.16 19.76
N ALA A 590 -25.03 7.69 19.39
CA ALA A 590 -25.65 7.88 18.08
C ALA A 590 -25.83 9.36 17.74
N ALA A 591 -26.17 10.22 18.71
CA ALA A 591 -26.20 11.67 18.50
C ALA A 591 -24.81 12.23 18.12
N ILE A 592 -23.74 11.79 18.78
CA ILE A 592 -22.35 12.19 18.47
C ILE A 592 -21.92 11.64 17.11
N LEU A 593 -22.29 10.41 16.78
CA LEU A 593 -21.99 9.80 15.47
C LEU A 593 -22.76 10.48 14.34
N ALA A 594 -24.03 10.85 14.55
CA ALA A 594 -24.85 11.56 13.58
C ALA A 594 -24.35 13.00 13.35
N ASP A 595 -24.01 13.72 14.42
CA ASP A 595 -23.40 15.05 14.33
C ASP A 595 -22.07 14.97 13.56
N LYS A 596 -21.20 14.02 13.91
CA LYS A 596 -19.94 13.79 13.18
C LYS A 596 -20.15 13.42 11.70
N ASN A 597 -21.12 12.58 11.40
CA ASN A 597 -21.42 12.20 10.01
C ASN A 597 -21.93 13.42 9.21
N LYS A 598 -22.73 14.29 9.84
CA LYS A 598 -23.14 15.58 9.26
C LYS A 598 -21.95 16.52 9.08
N SER A 599 -20.99 16.57 10.00
CA SER A 599 -19.73 17.31 9.81
C SER A 599 -18.92 16.78 8.61
N ILE A 600 -18.86 15.45 8.43
CA ILE A 600 -18.18 14.79 7.30
C ILE A 600 -18.90 15.08 5.98
N GLU A 601 -20.22 15.06 5.96
CA GLU A 601 -21.05 15.43 4.80
C GLU A 601 -20.85 16.89 4.41
N LEU A 602 -20.85 17.81 5.39
CA LEU A 602 -20.51 19.21 5.18
C LEU A 602 -19.08 19.35 4.66
N TYR A 603 -18.09 18.66 5.23
CA TYR A 603 -16.71 18.69 4.73
C TYR A 603 -16.66 18.25 3.26
N ARG A 604 -17.28 17.13 2.89
CA ARG A 604 -17.35 16.66 1.49
C ARG A 604 -18.02 17.70 0.58
N LYS A 605 -19.14 18.29 1.01
CA LYS A 605 -19.84 19.36 0.28
C LYS A 605 -18.98 20.61 0.05
N HIS A 606 -18.15 21.00 1.01
CA HIS A 606 -17.23 22.14 0.89
C HIS A 606 -15.90 21.79 0.21
N ALA A 607 -15.45 20.53 0.26
CA ALA A 607 -14.21 20.06 -0.37
C ALA A 607 -14.35 19.82 -1.88
N PHE A 608 -15.57 19.61 -2.38
CA PHE A 608 -15.83 19.32 -3.80
C PHE A 608 -16.55 20.46 -4.56
N LYS A 609 -16.91 21.56 -3.89
CA LYS A 609 -17.31 22.80 -4.59
C LYS A 609 -16.09 23.54 -5.10
N SER A 610 -15.89 23.58 -6.42
CA SER A 610 -14.71 24.22 -7.03
C SER A 610 -14.98 25.57 -7.72
N GLU A 611 -16.24 26.00 -7.84
CA GLU A 611 -16.63 27.03 -8.82
C GLU A 611 -17.28 28.30 -8.22
N GLU A 612 -17.87 28.23 -7.02
CA GLU A 612 -18.68 29.33 -6.45
C GLU A 612 -18.03 30.08 -5.27
N ILE A 613 -16.95 29.55 -4.68
CA ILE A 613 -16.37 30.04 -3.42
C ILE A 613 -14.89 30.39 -3.64
N GLY A 614 -14.42 31.50 -3.07
CA GLY A 614 -13.01 31.88 -3.12
C GLY A 614 -12.14 30.91 -2.31
N PRO A 615 -10.99 30.44 -2.84
CA PRO A 615 -10.24 29.34 -2.22
C PRO A 615 -9.71 29.67 -0.81
N LEU A 616 -9.38 30.94 -0.52
CA LEU A 616 -9.04 31.39 0.85
C LEU A 616 -10.16 31.13 1.88
N ASP A 617 -11.43 31.27 1.48
CA ASP A 617 -12.60 30.99 2.34
C ASP A 617 -12.87 29.48 2.45
N GLN A 618 -12.64 28.75 1.34
CA GLN A 618 -12.72 27.30 1.28
C GLN A 618 -11.70 26.62 2.20
N ASP A 619 -10.41 26.98 2.13
CA ASP A 619 -9.36 26.38 2.97
C ASP A 619 -9.60 26.66 4.46
N VAL A 620 -10.01 27.87 4.82
CA VAL A 620 -10.38 28.22 6.20
C VAL A 620 -11.57 27.38 6.67
N THR A 621 -12.60 27.22 5.83
CA THR A 621 -13.76 26.36 6.11
C THR A 621 -13.36 24.90 6.29
N LEU A 622 -12.47 24.36 5.45
CA LEU A 622 -11.97 22.98 5.55
C LEU A 622 -11.13 22.76 6.81
N ILE A 623 -10.26 23.71 7.17
CA ILE A 623 -9.49 23.67 8.44
C ILE A 623 -10.43 23.68 9.65
N GLN A 624 -11.47 24.52 9.64
CA GLN A 624 -12.47 24.58 10.72
C GLN A 624 -13.25 23.27 10.84
N LEU A 625 -13.74 22.72 9.72
CA LEU A 625 -14.49 21.45 9.70
C LEU A 625 -13.60 20.26 10.12
N ARG A 626 -12.36 20.17 9.65
CA ARG A 626 -11.38 19.14 10.10
C ARG A 626 -11.11 19.26 11.60
N SER A 627 -10.94 20.49 12.13
CA SER A 627 -10.73 20.74 13.55
C SER A 627 -11.94 20.36 14.42
N HIS A 628 -13.15 20.69 13.97
CA HIS A 628 -14.40 20.31 14.64
C HIS A 628 -14.59 18.79 14.67
N ILE A 629 -14.36 18.10 13.56
CA ILE A 629 -14.42 16.63 13.45
C ILE A 629 -13.44 15.94 14.42
N ASP A 630 -12.27 16.55 14.65
CA ASP A 630 -11.27 16.07 15.60
C ASP A 630 -11.60 16.39 17.08
N ASN A 631 -12.34 17.47 17.35
CA ASN A 631 -12.89 17.74 18.67
C ASN A 631 -14.02 16.75 19.00
N VAL A 632 -14.98 16.53 18.09
CA VAL A 632 -16.03 15.51 18.23
C VAL A 632 -15.43 14.10 18.38
N ARG A 633 -14.31 13.82 17.68
CA ARG A 633 -13.49 12.61 17.86
C ARG A 633 -12.95 12.52 19.31
N LYS A 634 -12.34 13.58 19.85
CA LYS A 634 -11.80 13.64 21.22
C LYS A 634 -12.88 13.46 22.29
N ASP A 635 -14.05 14.07 22.11
CA ASP A 635 -15.18 13.94 23.04
C ASP A 635 -15.79 12.54 23.00
N SER A 636 -15.82 11.91 21.82
CA SER A 636 -16.16 10.49 21.67
C SER A 636 -15.24 9.59 22.51
N TYR A 637 -13.93 9.89 22.54
CA TYR A 637 -12.94 9.11 23.31
C TYR A 637 -13.13 9.30 24.81
N ALA A 638 -13.33 10.55 25.26
CA ALA A 638 -13.60 10.83 26.68
C ALA A 638 -14.83 10.06 27.18
N LYS A 639 -15.87 9.98 26.34
CA LYS A 639 -17.13 9.28 26.63
C LYS A 639 -16.99 7.76 26.59
N LEU A 640 -16.32 7.19 25.58
CA LEU A 640 -16.07 5.75 25.51
C LEU A 640 -15.19 5.27 26.68
N ASN A 641 -14.14 6.02 27.01
CA ASN A 641 -13.30 5.71 28.16
C ASN A 641 -14.10 5.76 29.47
N GLN A 642 -15.07 6.67 29.64
CA GLN A 642 -16.00 6.66 30.78
C GLN A 642 -16.89 5.40 30.79
N LEU A 643 -17.45 5.00 29.64
CA LEU A 643 -18.29 3.79 29.53
C LEU A 643 -17.51 2.52 29.94
N LEU A 644 -16.30 2.34 29.39
CA LEU A 644 -15.43 1.20 29.70
C LEU A 644 -14.96 1.21 31.17
N LEU A 645 -14.67 2.40 31.74
CA LEU A 645 -14.36 2.55 33.15
C LEU A 645 -15.55 2.15 34.04
N ASP A 646 -16.77 2.54 33.70
CA ASP A 646 -17.97 2.23 34.49
C ASP A 646 -18.40 0.78 34.36
N GLU A 647 -18.24 0.17 33.18
CA GLU A 647 -18.40 -1.27 32.98
C GLU A 647 -17.39 -2.07 33.80
N SER A 648 -16.10 -1.69 33.78
CA SER A 648 -15.07 -2.37 34.57
C SER A 648 -15.31 -2.25 36.08
N LYS A 649 -15.69 -1.07 36.59
CA LYS A 649 -16.08 -0.86 38.00
C LYS A 649 -17.24 -1.78 38.41
N ARG A 650 -18.24 -1.96 37.53
CA ARG A 650 -19.37 -2.89 37.75
C ARG A 650 -18.93 -4.36 37.68
N SER A 651 -17.95 -4.70 36.84
CA SER A 651 -17.34 -6.04 36.85
C SER A 651 -16.71 -6.35 38.22
N ALA A 652 -16.01 -5.37 38.82
CA ALA A 652 -15.43 -5.49 40.14
C ALA A 652 -16.49 -5.58 41.26
N SER A 653 -17.50 -4.70 41.29
CA SER A 653 -18.52 -4.77 42.36
C SER A 653 -19.41 -6.03 42.27
N SER A 654 -19.48 -6.67 41.11
CA SER A 654 -20.17 -7.97 40.96
C SER A 654 -19.46 -9.15 41.64
N SER A 655 -18.16 -9.02 41.99
CA SER A 655 -17.40 -10.10 42.64
C SER A 655 -17.43 -10.05 44.17
N SER A 656 -17.99 -8.99 44.77
CA SER A 656 -18.04 -8.80 46.23
C SER A 656 -19.46 -9.00 46.81
N LYS A 657 -19.88 -10.27 46.97
CA LYS A 657 -20.99 -10.64 47.87
C LYS A 657 -20.49 -11.62 48.93
N PRO A 658 -20.68 -11.36 50.24
CA PRO A 658 -20.33 -12.30 51.29
C PRO A 658 -21.29 -13.48 51.31
N LEU A 659 -20.81 -14.64 51.78
CA LEU A 659 -21.60 -15.87 51.86
C LEU A 659 -22.62 -15.80 53.01
N GLY A 660 -23.86 -15.43 52.69
CA GLY A 660 -24.97 -15.44 53.65
C GLY A 660 -25.43 -16.86 53.99
N THR A 661 -25.25 -17.28 55.25
CA THR A 661 -25.63 -18.61 55.73
C THR A 661 -27.14 -18.85 55.64
N THR A 662 -27.58 -19.87 54.90
CA THR A 662 -28.98 -20.33 54.92
C THR A 662 -29.11 -21.76 55.44
N ARG A 663 -29.55 -21.88 56.70
CA ARG A 663 -29.75 -23.14 57.43
C ARG A 663 -31.07 -23.79 56.99
N LYS A 664 -31.04 -24.76 56.07
CA LYS A 664 -32.21 -25.61 55.78
C LYS A 664 -32.18 -26.91 56.57
N THR A 665 -33.16 -27.08 57.45
CA THR A 665 -33.43 -28.31 58.20
C THR A 665 -34.07 -29.37 57.32
N ARG A 666 -33.75 -30.65 57.55
CA ARG A 666 -34.53 -31.79 57.06
C ARG A 666 -34.43 -32.96 58.04
N LYS A 667 -35.57 -33.44 58.54
CA LYS A 667 -35.69 -34.71 59.28
C LYS A 667 -35.37 -35.84 58.26
N ALA A 668 -34.39 -36.72 58.48
CA ALA A 668 -34.21 -37.75 59.51
C ALA A 668 -34.97 -39.05 59.21
N ASN A 669 -34.25 -40.17 59.03
CA ASN A 669 -34.71 -41.50 59.45
C ASN A 669 -33.56 -42.52 59.65
N GLN A 670 -33.45 -43.06 60.88
CA GLN A 670 -33.05 -44.42 61.34
C GLN A 670 -31.70 -45.10 60.98
N SER A 671 -31.29 -46.01 61.91
CA SER A 671 -30.14 -46.97 61.94
C SER A 671 -28.72 -46.38 61.79
N SER A 672 -27.78 -46.46 62.75
CA SER A 672 -27.18 -47.61 63.50
C SER A 672 -26.20 -48.44 62.61
N THR A 673 -24.97 -48.81 63.02
CA THR A 673 -24.32 -48.95 64.35
C THR A 673 -22.79 -48.69 64.35
N ARG A 674 -22.20 -48.59 65.57
CA ARG A 674 -20.79 -48.86 66.00
C ARG A 674 -19.64 -47.87 65.72
N SER A 675 -18.75 -47.84 66.70
CA SER A 675 -17.45 -47.14 66.86
C SER A 675 -16.27 -48.14 66.69
N PRO A 676 -14.95 -47.83 66.90
CA PRO A 676 -14.32 -46.60 67.41
C PRO A 676 -13.00 -46.12 66.68
N TRP A 677 -12.33 -45.16 67.33
CA TRP A 677 -11.04 -44.46 67.08
C TRP A 677 -9.77 -45.36 67.33
N PRO A 678 -8.46 -44.92 67.26
CA PRO A 678 -7.90 -43.53 67.35
C PRO A 678 -6.56 -43.13 66.62
N THR A 679 -6.20 -41.82 66.72
CA THR A 679 -4.82 -41.21 66.78
C THR A 679 -3.89 -41.21 65.53
N SER A 680 -2.89 -40.31 65.35
CA SER A 680 -2.38 -39.15 66.16
C SER A 680 -1.64 -38.04 65.34
N ARG A 681 -1.58 -36.81 65.92
CA ARG A 681 -0.50 -35.78 66.05
C ARG A 681 0.83 -35.95 65.27
N ARG A 682 1.66 -34.92 64.94
CA ARG A 682 1.83 -33.45 65.28
C ARG A 682 2.62 -32.78 64.10
N SER A 683 3.17 -31.54 64.04
CA SER A 683 3.34 -30.33 64.90
C SER A 683 3.67 -29.05 64.06
N ARG A 684 3.95 -27.91 64.72
CA ARG A 684 4.53 -26.61 64.26
C ARG A 684 5.79 -26.28 65.14
N PRO A 685 6.55 -25.13 65.11
CA PRO A 685 6.15 -23.73 64.83
C PRO A 685 7.23 -22.83 64.10
N SER A 686 7.31 -21.52 64.41
CA SER A 686 7.93 -20.42 63.62
C SER A 686 8.41 -19.21 64.46
N ILE A 687 9.45 -18.45 64.04
CA ILE A 687 9.81 -17.04 64.42
C ILE A 687 11.05 -16.55 63.60
N GLY A 688 11.40 -15.26 63.40
CA GLY A 688 10.66 -13.99 63.62
C GLY A 688 11.50 -12.68 63.76
N ALA A 689 11.41 -11.76 62.79
CA ALA A 689 11.57 -10.27 62.85
C ALA A 689 12.95 -9.55 62.96
N THR A 690 12.92 -8.24 62.60
CA THR A 690 13.81 -7.07 62.91
C THR A 690 14.74 -6.45 61.83
N ASN A 691 15.02 -5.14 61.99
CA ASN A 691 15.75 -4.22 61.08
C ASN A 691 17.08 -3.74 61.68
N SER A 692 18.03 -3.25 60.86
CA SER A 692 18.78 -2.01 61.13
C SER A 692 19.61 -1.53 59.92
N THR A 693 20.11 -0.28 59.97
CA THR A 693 20.91 0.39 58.93
C THR A 693 22.28 0.84 59.46
N ARG A 694 23.29 1.00 58.58
CA ARG A 694 24.50 1.80 58.86
C ARG A 694 25.25 2.22 57.58
N SER A 695 26.18 3.16 57.71
CA SER A 695 26.78 3.93 56.60
C SER A 695 28.22 4.38 56.89
N SER A 696 29.08 4.35 55.86
CA SER A 696 30.39 5.05 55.74
C SER A 696 30.96 4.76 54.34
N THR A 697 31.41 5.63 53.42
CA THR A 697 32.06 6.98 53.35
C THR A 697 33.57 6.93 53.03
N ASN A 698 33.98 7.69 52.00
CA ASN A 698 35.34 8.15 51.63
C ASN A 698 36.32 7.13 50.99
N ALA A 699 37.30 7.54 50.16
CA ALA A 699 37.47 8.75 49.29
C ALA A 699 38.72 8.60 48.37
N ALA A 700 38.80 9.44 47.32
CA ALA A 700 39.94 9.67 46.39
C ALA A 700 40.42 8.47 45.52
N ALA A 701 40.74 8.52 44.21
CA ALA A 701 41.03 9.56 43.19
C ALA A 701 42.51 9.84 42.89
N LEU A 702 42.96 9.48 41.66
CA LEU A 702 43.78 10.31 40.76
C LEU A 702 43.99 9.62 39.37
N MET A 703 44.40 10.43 38.39
CA MET A 703 44.67 10.13 36.97
C MET A 703 45.91 10.95 36.53
N PRO A 704 46.42 10.90 35.29
CA PRO A 704 46.44 9.87 34.23
C PRO A 704 47.88 9.60 33.70
N SER A 705 48.04 8.81 32.62
CA SER A 705 49.11 9.07 31.62
C SER A 705 48.92 8.33 30.28
N SER A 706 49.34 8.98 29.20
CA SER A 706 49.63 8.40 27.87
C SER A 706 51.14 8.53 27.61
N PRO A 707 51.77 7.76 26.70
CA PRO A 707 51.96 8.30 25.35
C PRO A 707 52.07 7.30 24.17
N THR A 708 51.94 7.89 22.98
CA THR A 708 52.31 7.46 21.60
C THR A 708 53.29 6.28 21.38
N HIS A 709 53.04 5.47 20.32
CA HIS A 709 53.94 5.47 19.13
C HIS A 709 53.31 4.94 17.82
N ARG A 710 54.10 4.97 16.72
CA ARG A 710 53.70 4.76 15.30
C ARG A 710 53.82 3.30 14.81
N GLY A 711 53.07 2.95 13.76
CA GLY A 711 53.29 1.76 12.91
C GLY A 711 52.64 1.88 11.52
N ARG A 712 53.32 1.41 10.46
CA ARG A 712 52.88 1.40 9.04
C ARG A 712 53.07 -0.01 8.45
N TYR A 713 52.74 -0.18 7.15
CA TYR A 713 52.76 -1.40 6.31
C TYR A 713 51.52 -2.30 6.50
N SER A 714 50.59 -2.47 5.55
CA SER A 714 50.61 -2.70 4.09
C SER A 714 50.84 -4.16 3.66
N LYS A 715 49.79 -4.78 3.15
CA LYS A 715 49.71 -5.26 1.77
C LYS A 715 48.28 -5.12 1.26
#